data_AF-A0A2U3ELP9-F1
#
_entry.id   AF-A0A2U3ELP9-F1
#
_cell.length_a   1.000
_cell.length_b   1.000
_cell.length_c   1.000
_cell.angle_alpha   90.00
_cell.angle_beta   90.00
_cell.angle_gamma   90.00
#
_symmetry.space_group_name_H-M   'P 1'
#
loop_
_entity.id
_entity.type
_entity.pdbx_description
1 polymer ?
#
loop_
_entity_poly.entity_id
_entity_poly.type
_entity_poly.pdbx_seq_one_letter_code
_entity_poly.pdbx_strand_id
1 'polypeptide(L)'
;MASHQQHHYHHVAQHHPPPLPRSLSDYDSLLEFPRRGNEHKSPPVHVKLSKRPSGHRAWRHCRASSRWLWEALSLTASTVALVAIIILLRVYQDRTLEQWGLPVSINAVLAILSAVFKATLALPVTEGVSCLPSSLRLTSAPSGLVLANPVNIELPPGISQLKWFWFADRARGLDDMQAFDNASRGPWGSLLLIFRQFTPRRDRSYLAAFGAVLLLLALAVDPFSQALISYYSCLVRSTDRAAIPRVNFYTATGAHVGAGSEALDAPMQLALYLGVLDPPDNSSASVVVDCRTGNCTFPADTGATFTTLSICHTCTNLTSSIIKPAGMYNWSLPGGQVLNHEGALINTTISRLGGWSPLGKRDALFNITLLSRARGRTCPTCIRFDREFAASCEFAPCIKTYAANLTKGRYEERELDQQRLNWGEFTMDYSLAVNRTLRGGVWTDCTWTGTKTETHTIQVFKTNRTVTNDWADGTFSYNRYKATYPNRTLPVTVWYRPDCVFKFGYRASDAIFQNLDEYFWGGKTLQFGGSVEGNYGLIWLQSLWNNGSIDIAGVDGFMGRLGLGMAAQMRRNPETEAEAFALGQSWKADTCIGVQWAFLSFPATLLVLEVLFFAGLVLAGRHSAWLGDWKSSALAPLFHGFARVDDGARGGTGGRAAPGSADGMLAAAKRIEVRLTDDGGQWMLQATRRPAGGGGGGGDGGGGPAAAAGRGGGW
;
A
#
# COMPACT_ATOMS: atom_id res chain seq x y z
N MET A 1 25.92 18.12 56.90
CA MET A 1 25.57 17.15 57.96
C MET A 1 26.24 15.84 57.63
N ALA A 2 27.05 15.34 58.54
CA ALA A 2 27.97 14.23 58.38
C ALA A 2 27.46 12.97 59.10
N SER A 3 27.72 11.79 58.53
CA SER A 3 28.14 10.54 59.20
C SER A 3 28.44 9.46 58.12
N HIS A 4 29.71 9.07 57.92
CA HIS A 4 30.36 7.83 58.40
C HIS A 4 29.79 6.53 57.75
N GLN A 5 30.52 5.57 57.15
CA GLN A 5 31.90 5.13 57.39
C GLN A 5 32.36 4.01 56.39
N GLN A 6 33.62 4.10 55.94
CA GLN A 6 34.66 3.06 55.63
C GLN A 6 34.60 2.03 54.47
N HIS A 7 35.83 1.84 53.96
CA HIS A 7 36.35 1.11 52.80
C HIS A 7 36.39 -0.42 52.91
N HIS A 8 36.29 -1.11 51.76
CA HIS A 8 37.08 -2.31 51.46
C HIS A 8 37.41 -2.38 49.95
N TYR A 9 38.69 -2.41 49.62
CA TYR A 9 39.25 -2.74 48.30
C TYR A 9 39.88 -4.14 48.39
N HIS A 10 39.62 -5.01 47.41
CA HIS A 10 40.38 -6.25 47.22
C HIS A 10 40.86 -6.39 45.78
N HIS A 11 42.12 -6.83 45.70
CA HIS A 11 43.01 -6.92 44.55
C HIS A 11 42.55 -7.88 43.44
N VAL A 12 42.81 -7.46 42.19
CA VAL A 12 42.85 -8.29 40.98
C VAL A 12 44.30 -8.72 40.75
N ALA A 13 44.56 -10.02 40.69
CA ALA A 13 45.86 -10.59 40.32
C ALA A 13 45.84 -11.05 38.85
N GLN A 14 46.74 -10.47 38.06
CA GLN A 14 47.07 -10.86 36.68
C GLN A 14 48.23 -11.85 36.71
N HIS A 15 48.13 -12.97 35.99
CA HIS A 15 49.27 -13.85 35.71
C HIS A 15 49.52 -13.95 34.20
N HIS A 16 50.76 -13.59 33.84
CA HIS A 16 51.38 -13.65 32.52
C HIS A 16 51.72 -15.09 32.07
N PRO A 17 51.87 -15.34 30.76
CA PRO A 17 52.29 -16.63 30.21
C PRO A 17 53.82 -16.80 30.20
N PRO A 18 54.35 -18.04 30.33
CA PRO A 18 55.76 -18.34 30.06
C PRO A 18 56.04 -18.75 28.60
N PRO A 19 57.31 -18.67 28.13
CA PRO A 19 57.68 -18.51 26.73
C PRO A 19 58.05 -19.82 25.98
N LEU A 20 58.13 -19.70 24.65
CA LEU A 20 58.50 -20.73 23.66
C LEU A 20 59.96 -21.21 23.78
N PRO A 21 60.25 -22.53 23.61
CA PRO A 21 61.61 -23.04 23.47
C PRO A 21 62.14 -23.02 22.03
N ARG A 22 63.45 -22.81 21.91
CA ARG A 22 64.26 -22.79 20.69
C ARG A 22 64.98 -24.13 20.48
N SER A 23 65.01 -24.58 19.22
CA SER A 23 65.94 -25.55 18.60
C SER A 23 65.72 -27.07 18.80
N LEU A 24 66.04 -27.80 17.72
CA LEU A 24 65.98 -29.24 17.52
C LEU A 24 67.18 -29.95 18.18
N SER A 25 66.96 -30.78 19.21
CA SER A 25 67.86 -31.92 19.52
C SER A 25 67.34 -32.95 20.54
N ASP A 26 66.03 -33.14 20.76
CA ASP A 26 65.56 -34.13 21.76
C ASP A 26 64.35 -34.95 21.28
N TYR A 27 64.54 -35.75 20.22
CA TYR A 27 63.52 -36.71 19.75
C TYR A 27 64.12 -38.04 19.28
N ASP A 28 65.13 -38.56 19.98
CA ASP A 28 65.65 -39.93 19.79
C ASP A 28 65.63 -40.69 21.12
N SER A 29 64.44 -41.12 21.53
CA SER A 29 64.24 -42.25 22.44
C SER A 29 62.74 -42.45 22.62
N LEU A 30 62.15 -43.38 21.87
CA LEU A 30 60.95 -44.18 22.20
C LEU A 30 60.46 -44.97 20.95
N LEU A 31 61.36 -45.73 20.34
CA LEU A 31 61.02 -46.79 19.37
C LEU A 31 61.56 -48.13 19.89
N GLU A 32 60.74 -48.85 20.65
CA GLU A 32 60.91 -50.29 20.85
C GLU A 32 59.59 -51.03 20.57
N PHE A 33 59.64 -51.89 19.56
CA PHE A 33 58.62 -52.89 19.22
C PHE A 33 58.89 -54.20 19.98
N PRO A 34 57.88 -54.93 20.51
CA PRO A 34 58.06 -56.31 20.94
C PRO A 34 57.79 -57.31 19.81
N ARG A 35 58.69 -58.30 19.68
CA ARG A 35 58.66 -59.44 18.76
C ARG A 35 57.76 -60.60 19.25
N ARG A 36 57.41 -61.47 18.30
CA ARG A 36 56.67 -62.75 18.41
C ARG A 36 57.37 -63.88 19.22
N GLY A 37 56.54 -64.75 19.80
CA GLY A 37 56.79 -66.14 20.25
C GLY A 37 56.03 -66.40 21.57
N ASN A 38 55.31 -67.49 21.85
CA ASN A 38 55.12 -68.82 21.26
C ASN A 38 53.78 -69.43 21.73
N GLU A 39 53.43 -70.55 21.08
CA GLU A 39 52.22 -71.38 21.12
C GLU A 39 51.70 -71.83 22.50
N HIS A 40 50.36 -71.90 22.65
CA HIS A 40 49.66 -72.88 23.48
C HIS A 40 48.34 -73.31 22.79
N LYS A 41 48.19 -74.63 22.58
CA LYS A 41 47.00 -75.32 22.04
C LYS A 41 46.04 -75.72 23.18
N SER A 42 44.73 -75.59 22.98
CA SER A 42 43.60 -76.38 23.56
C SER A 42 42.23 -75.85 23.02
N PRO A 43 41.10 -76.58 23.09
CA PRO A 43 40.46 -77.42 22.05
C PRO A 43 39.19 -76.79 21.41
N PRO A 44 38.49 -77.45 20.45
CA PRO A 44 37.45 -76.78 19.64
C PRO A 44 36.09 -76.75 20.36
N VAL A 45 35.42 -75.59 20.30
CA VAL A 45 34.02 -75.44 20.75
C VAL A 45 33.09 -75.76 19.60
N HIS A 46 32.38 -76.89 19.71
CA HIS A 46 31.25 -77.24 18.83
C HIS A 46 30.07 -76.31 19.12
N VAL A 47 29.75 -75.41 18.17
CA VAL A 47 28.44 -74.74 18.14
C VAL A 47 27.51 -75.54 17.22
N LYS A 48 26.50 -76.18 17.80
CA LYS A 48 25.40 -76.84 17.07
C LYS A 48 24.63 -75.80 16.25
N LEU A 49 24.60 -75.95 14.93
CA LEU A 49 23.61 -75.31 14.06
C LEU A 49 22.22 -75.88 14.38
N SER A 50 21.34 -75.09 14.99
CA SER A 50 19.92 -75.43 15.03
C SER A 50 19.28 -75.05 13.69
N LYS A 51 18.53 -76.00 13.13
CA LYS A 51 17.72 -75.82 11.91
C LYS A 51 16.70 -74.70 12.14
N ARG A 52 16.67 -73.71 11.23
CA ARG A 52 15.55 -72.76 11.13
C ARG A 52 14.33 -73.46 10.54
N PRO A 53 13.14 -73.38 11.16
CA PRO A 53 11.91 -73.80 10.52
C PRO A 53 11.47 -72.78 9.47
N SER A 54 11.03 -73.31 8.34
CA SER A 54 10.41 -72.65 7.21
C SER A 54 9.07 -72.02 7.61
N GLY A 55 8.96 -70.70 7.56
CA GLY A 55 7.71 -70.01 7.90
C GLY A 55 7.73 -68.51 7.71
N HIS A 56 8.00 -68.01 6.49
CA HIS A 56 7.87 -66.58 6.18
C HIS A 56 7.05 -66.37 4.90
N ARG A 57 5.72 -66.36 5.03
CA ARG A 57 4.82 -65.82 4.00
C ARG A 57 3.97 -64.63 4.46
N ALA A 58 3.98 -64.26 5.74
CA ALA A 58 3.16 -63.16 6.30
C ALA A 58 3.93 -61.87 6.67
N TRP A 59 5.25 -61.81 6.49
CA TRP A 59 6.09 -60.68 6.94
C TRP A 59 6.47 -59.65 5.85
N ARG A 60 5.72 -59.63 4.73
CA ARG A 60 6.08 -58.81 3.56
C ARG A 60 5.52 -57.37 3.57
N HIS A 61 4.52 -57.04 4.37
CA HIS A 61 3.90 -55.70 4.33
C HIS A 61 4.46 -54.68 5.36
N CYS A 62 4.96 -55.10 6.52
CA CYS A 62 5.50 -54.16 7.52
C CYS A 62 6.99 -53.77 7.36
N ARG A 63 7.74 -54.35 6.42
CA ARG A 63 9.17 -54.02 6.21
C ARG A 63 9.45 -52.90 5.20
N ALA A 64 8.42 -52.42 4.51
CA ALA A 64 8.55 -51.34 3.52
C ALA A 64 8.47 -49.93 4.15
N SER A 65 7.75 -49.79 5.27
CA SER A 65 7.50 -48.50 5.95
C SER A 65 8.75 -47.92 6.63
N SER A 66 9.60 -48.74 7.24
CA SER A 66 10.80 -48.24 7.94
C SER A 66 11.96 -47.82 7.03
N ARG A 67 11.87 -48.08 5.71
CA ARG A 67 12.95 -47.83 4.74
C ARG A 67 13.00 -46.41 4.21
N TRP A 68 11.82 -45.76 4.14
CA TRP A 68 11.62 -44.44 3.55
C TRP A 68 10.98 -43.45 4.55
N LEU A 69 11.01 -43.78 5.84
CA LEU A 69 10.32 -43.02 6.88
C LEU A 69 10.85 -41.58 6.97
N TRP A 70 12.16 -41.41 6.86
CA TRP A 70 12.81 -40.11 7.00
C TRP A 70 12.59 -39.22 5.78
N GLU A 71 12.55 -39.80 4.59
CA GLU A 71 12.22 -39.15 3.34
C GLU A 71 10.73 -38.73 3.29
N ALA A 72 9.84 -39.54 3.87
CA ALA A 72 8.45 -39.16 4.07
C ALA A 72 8.31 -38.02 5.08
N LEU A 73 9.06 -38.06 6.19
CA LEU A 73 9.06 -36.99 7.20
C LEU A 73 9.61 -35.67 6.63
N SER A 74 10.68 -35.70 5.84
CA SER A 74 11.22 -34.50 5.21
C SER A 74 10.24 -33.86 4.22
N LEU A 75 9.55 -34.66 3.41
CA LEU A 75 8.49 -34.19 2.51
C LEU A 75 7.30 -33.58 3.26
N THR A 76 6.93 -34.16 4.41
CA THR A 76 5.89 -33.55 5.25
C THR A 76 6.35 -32.23 5.84
N ALA A 77 7.59 -32.12 6.30
CA ALA A 77 8.16 -30.90 6.84
C ALA A 77 8.26 -29.78 5.78
N SER A 78 8.68 -30.10 4.55
CA SER A 78 8.73 -29.13 3.45
C SER A 78 7.32 -28.65 3.07
N THR A 79 6.33 -29.56 3.05
CA THR A 79 4.93 -29.20 2.83
C THR A 79 4.41 -28.25 3.92
N VAL A 80 4.67 -28.55 5.19
CA VAL A 80 4.28 -27.69 6.32
C VAL A 80 4.95 -26.32 6.24
N ALA A 81 6.24 -26.26 5.91
CA ALA A 81 6.96 -24.99 5.75
C ALA A 81 6.36 -24.14 4.63
N LEU A 82 6.03 -24.73 3.48
CA LEU A 82 5.37 -24.02 2.37
C LEU A 82 3.98 -23.52 2.76
N VAL A 83 3.19 -24.33 3.46
CA VAL A 83 1.87 -23.91 3.98
C VAL A 83 2.01 -22.76 4.97
N ALA A 84 3.01 -22.79 5.86
CA ALA A 84 3.29 -21.70 6.79
C ALA A 84 3.63 -20.39 6.06
N ILE A 85 4.42 -20.44 4.97
CA ILE A 85 4.69 -19.29 4.11
C ILE A 85 3.38 -18.74 3.50
N ILE A 86 2.52 -19.62 2.97
CA ILE A 86 1.24 -19.23 2.37
C ILE A 86 0.34 -18.53 3.40
N ILE A 87 0.23 -19.09 4.61
CA ILE A 87 -0.58 -18.52 5.68
C ILE A 87 -0.03 -17.15 6.09
N LEU A 88 1.29 -17.03 6.31
CA LEU A 88 1.94 -15.76 6.65
C LEU A 88 1.62 -14.68 5.61
N LEU A 89 1.80 -15.00 4.33
CA LEU A 89 1.54 -14.06 3.23
C LEU A 89 0.06 -13.70 3.12
N ARG A 90 -0.87 -14.66 3.29
CA ARG A 90 -2.31 -14.37 3.27
C ARG A 90 -2.75 -13.47 4.42
N VAL A 91 -2.22 -13.68 5.62
CA VAL A 91 -2.59 -12.91 6.80
C VAL A 91 -2.13 -11.46 6.69
N TYR A 92 -0.95 -11.23 6.11
CA TYR A 92 -0.32 -9.92 5.98
C TYR A 92 -0.48 -9.25 4.60
N GLN A 93 -1.29 -9.82 3.71
CA GLN A 93 -1.59 -9.19 2.42
C GLN A 93 -2.39 -7.89 2.63
N ASP A 94 -1.94 -6.80 2.00
CA ASP A 94 -2.55 -5.46 2.04
C ASP A 94 -2.66 -4.88 3.46
N ARG A 95 -1.82 -5.37 4.39
CA ARG A 95 -1.73 -4.90 5.76
C ARG A 95 -0.59 -3.89 5.89
N THR A 96 -0.71 -3.00 6.87
CA THR A 96 0.33 -2.00 7.14
C THR A 96 1.53 -2.64 7.84
N LEU A 97 2.71 -2.08 7.61
CA LEU A 97 3.92 -2.53 8.28
C LEU A 97 3.85 -2.30 9.81
N GLU A 98 3.12 -1.26 10.27
CA GLU A 98 2.90 -1.02 11.70
C GLU A 98 2.12 -2.15 12.40
N GLN A 99 1.29 -2.91 11.68
CA GLN A 99 0.58 -4.08 12.24
C GLN A 99 1.50 -5.29 12.46
N TRP A 100 2.75 -5.23 12.00
CA TRP A 100 3.74 -6.26 12.27
C TRP A 100 4.28 -6.14 13.70
N GLY A 101 3.76 -6.98 14.60
CA GLY A 101 4.09 -6.92 16.03
C GLY A 101 5.33 -7.72 16.45
N LEU A 102 5.99 -8.46 15.55
CA LEU A 102 7.19 -9.24 15.89
C LEU A 102 8.46 -8.37 15.83
N PRO A 103 9.45 -8.59 16.72
CA PRO A 103 10.68 -7.81 16.75
C PRO A 103 11.60 -8.08 15.53
N VAL A 104 11.35 -9.15 14.79
CA VAL A 104 12.11 -9.54 13.59
C VAL A 104 11.29 -9.18 12.36
N SER A 105 11.90 -8.67 11.29
CA SER A 105 11.18 -8.27 10.06
C SER A 105 10.44 -9.44 9.39
N ILE A 106 9.35 -9.15 8.68
CA ILE A 106 8.60 -10.15 7.90
C ILE A 106 9.51 -10.87 6.89
N ASN A 107 10.45 -10.14 6.27
CA ASN A 107 11.45 -10.69 5.37
C ASN A 107 12.37 -11.71 6.05
N ALA A 108 12.73 -11.49 7.31
CA ALA A 108 13.55 -12.43 8.07
C ALA A 108 12.77 -13.70 8.44
N VAL A 109 11.50 -13.58 8.84
CA VAL A 109 10.64 -14.76 9.08
C VAL A 109 10.47 -15.57 7.80
N LEU A 110 10.23 -14.90 6.67
CA LEU A 110 10.13 -15.54 5.37
C LEU A 110 11.45 -16.22 4.95
N ALA A 111 12.59 -15.59 5.21
CA ALA A 111 13.92 -16.17 4.97
C ALA A 111 14.15 -17.43 5.82
N ILE A 112 13.74 -17.43 7.09
CA ILE A 112 13.84 -18.61 7.96
C ILE A 112 12.96 -19.74 7.44
N LEU A 113 11.69 -19.46 7.12
CA LEU A 113 10.76 -20.48 6.60
C LEU A 113 11.21 -21.04 5.24
N SER A 114 11.72 -20.19 4.34
CA SER A 114 12.27 -20.63 3.05
C SER A 114 13.56 -21.42 3.19
N ALA A 115 14.43 -21.07 4.15
CA ALA A 115 15.61 -21.87 4.47
C ALA A 115 15.23 -23.26 5.01
N VAL A 116 14.22 -23.36 5.89
CA VAL A 116 13.68 -24.64 6.37
C VAL A 116 13.08 -25.44 5.21
N PHE A 117 12.28 -24.80 4.35
CA PHE A 117 11.71 -25.42 3.16
C PHE A 117 12.80 -25.98 2.24
N LYS A 118 13.82 -25.17 1.90
CA LYS A 118 14.95 -25.57 1.05
C LYS A 118 15.76 -26.71 1.67
N ALA A 119 16.05 -26.64 2.97
CA ALA A 119 16.80 -27.67 3.67
C ALA A 119 16.04 -29.00 3.64
N THR A 120 14.76 -28.98 4.01
CA THR A 120 13.91 -30.19 4.05
C THR A 120 13.64 -30.78 2.67
N LEU A 121 13.57 -29.95 1.63
CA LEU A 121 13.41 -30.35 0.23
C LEU A 121 14.69 -30.94 -0.39
N ALA A 122 15.86 -30.57 0.13
CA ALA A 122 17.13 -31.16 -0.29
C ALA A 122 17.38 -32.55 0.34
N LEU A 123 16.72 -32.87 1.45
CA LEU A 123 16.97 -34.10 2.23
C LEU A 123 16.77 -35.38 1.40
N PRO A 124 15.70 -35.57 0.60
CA PRO A 124 15.54 -36.80 -0.18
C PRO A 124 16.57 -36.97 -1.31
N VAL A 125 17.38 -35.95 -1.62
CA VAL A 125 18.22 -35.89 -2.82
C VAL A 125 19.72 -36.06 -2.51
N THR A 126 20.21 -35.58 -1.36
CA THR A 126 21.67 -35.46 -1.09
C THR A 126 22.25 -36.36 0.00
N GLU A 127 23.57 -36.64 -0.08
CA GLU A 127 24.42 -36.95 1.08
C GLU A 127 25.92 -36.66 0.85
N GLY A 128 26.61 -36.26 1.95
CA GLY A 128 27.96 -36.73 2.30
C GLY A 128 28.72 -35.90 3.37
N VAL A 129 28.97 -36.47 4.55
CA VAL A 129 30.24 -36.53 5.35
C VAL A 129 29.93 -37.17 6.72
N SER A 130 30.86 -38.01 7.18
CA SER A 130 30.82 -38.86 8.38
C SER A 130 31.04 -38.13 9.72
N CYS A 131 30.29 -38.54 10.75
CA CYS A 131 30.49 -38.43 12.22
C CYS A 131 30.99 -37.09 12.81
N LEU A 132 30.17 -36.46 13.68
CA LEU A 132 30.69 -35.63 14.80
C LEU A 132 30.27 -36.20 16.16
N PRO A 133 31.14 -36.13 17.20
CA PRO A 133 30.86 -36.70 18.50
C PRO A 133 29.84 -35.86 19.29
N SER A 134 29.10 -36.54 20.15
CA SER A 134 28.08 -36.03 21.05
C SER A 134 28.65 -35.10 22.12
N SER A 135 28.85 -33.82 21.80
CA SER A 135 28.97 -32.76 22.81
C SER A 135 28.79 -31.37 22.18
N LEU A 136 27.56 -30.86 22.11
CA LEU A 136 27.34 -29.41 22.09
C LEU A 136 26.13 -29.08 22.97
N ARG A 137 26.42 -28.59 24.18
CA ARG A 137 25.44 -27.97 25.08
C ARG A 137 25.06 -26.60 24.52
N LEU A 138 23.77 -26.29 24.55
CA LEU A 138 23.23 -24.94 24.31
C LEU A 138 23.79 -23.95 25.34
N THR A 139 24.49 -22.91 24.87
CA THR A 139 24.60 -21.64 25.60
C THR A 139 24.51 -20.45 24.63
N SER A 140 23.45 -19.66 24.82
CA SER A 140 23.27 -18.22 24.60
C SER A 140 24.05 -17.47 23.49
N ALA A 141 23.28 -16.82 22.60
CA ALA A 141 23.69 -15.75 21.70
C ALA A 141 24.22 -14.49 22.45
N PRO A 142 25.01 -13.60 21.81
CA PRO A 142 24.39 -12.50 21.07
C PRO A 142 25.07 -12.07 19.74
N SER A 143 24.24 -11.47 18.88
CA SER A 143 24.48 -10.38 17.91
C SER A 143 25.67 -10.42 16.92
N GLY A 144 25.34 -10.49 15.61
CA GLY A 144 26.26 -10.14 14.51
C GLY A 144 26.16 -11.08 13.30
N LEU A 145 25.12 -10.90 12.49
CA LEU A 145 24.77 -11.76 11.36
C LEU A 145 25.55 -11.40 10.08
N VAL A 146 26.72 -12.01 9.85
CA VAL A 146 27.17 -12.47 8.53
C VAL A 146 28.13 -13.63 8.76
N LEU A 147 27.61 -14.86 8.87
CA LEU A 147 28.30 -16.05 8.39
C LEU A 147 27.25 -17.04 7.92
N ALA A 148 27.18 -17.20 6.61
CA ALA A 148 26.68 -18.43 6.01
C ALA A 148 27.55 -19.57 6.55
N ASN A 149 26.99 -20.40 7.42
CA ASN A 149 27.53 -21.73 7.69
C ASN A 149 26.41 -22.73 7.44
N PRO A 150 26.67 -23.80 6.67
CA PRO A 150 25.65 -24.75 6.30
C PRO A 150 25.20 -25.50 7.55
N VAL A 151 23.89 -25.45 7.82
CA VAL A 151 23.23 -26.30 8.80
C VAL A 151 23.36 -27.74 8.28
N ASN A 152 24.36 -28.47 8.78
CA ASN A 152 24.50 -29.91 8.57
C ASN A 152 23.54 -30.63 9.54
N ILE A 153 22.36 -30.97 9.03
CA ILE A 153 21.40 -31.88 9.68
C ILE A 153 21.33 -33.13 8.80
N GLU A 154 21.56 -34.30 9.43
CA GLU A 154 21.67 -35.65 8.84
C GLU A 154 20.31 -36.19 8.33
N LEU A 155 20.33 -37.28 7.52
CA LEU A 155 19.22 -38.14 6.98
C LEU A 155 18.95 -37.98 5.44
N PRO A 156 18.26 -38.92 4.73
CA PRO A 156 18.86 -39.99 3.91
C PRO A 156 18.73 -39.80 2.36
N PRO A 157 19.64 -40.40 1.56
CA PRO A 157 19.87 -40.03 0.15
C PRO A 157 19.18 -40.88 -0.93
N GLY A 158 18.37 -40.23 -1.77
CA GLY A 158 17.76 -40.81 -2.97
C GLY A 158 18.74 -41.07 -4.12
N ILE A 159 19.65 -40.13 -4.43
CA ILE A 159 20.64 -40.31 -5.51
C ILE A 159 21.62 -41.45 -5.19
N SER A 160 22.06 -41.57 -3.94
CA SER A 160 23.00 -42.64 -3.58
C SER A 160 22.32 -44.01 -3.47
N GLN A 161 21.01 -44.06 -3.18
CA GLN A 161 20.26 -45.31 -3.30
C GLN A 161 20.09 -45.75 -4.77
N LEU A 162 19.89 -44.80 -5.69
CA LEU A 162 19.84 -45.09 -7.14
C LEU A 162 21.13 -45.71 -7.68
N LYS A 163 22.28 -45.42 -7.06
CA LYS A 163 23.58 -46.05 -7.36
C LYS A 163 23.50 -47.59 -7.27
N TRP A 164 22.88 -48.11 -6.22
CA TRP A 164 22.77 -49.55 -6.02
C TRP A 164 21.76 -50.18 -6.98
N PHE A 165 20.65 -49.51 -7.27
CA PHE A 165 19.72 -49.94 -8.32
C PHE A 165 20.40 -49.94 -9.70
N TRP A 166 21.30 -48.99 -9.95
CA TRP A 166 22.08 -48.90 -11.18
C TRP A 166 22.98 -50.12 -11.38
N PHE A 167 23.62 -50.65 -10.33
CA PHE A 167 24.47 -51.84 -10.44
C PHE A 167 23.71 -53.16 -10.29
N ALA A 168 22.51 -53.16 -9.69
CA ALA A 168 21.65 -54.35 -9.59
C ALA A 168 21.06 -54.77 -10.94
N ASP A 169 20.76 -53.81 -11.80
CA ASP A 169 20.15 -54.04 -13.11
C ASP A 169 21.11 -54.77 -14.07
N ARG A 170 22.27 -54.18 -14.37
CA ARG A 170 23.28 -54.73 -15.29
C ARG A 170 24.71 -54.35 -14.92
N ALA A 171 25.67 -55.02 -15.55
CA ALA A 171 27.09 -54.68 -15.41
C ALA A 171 27.40 -53.31 -16.04
N ARG A 172 28.06 -52.42 -15.29
CA ARG A 172 28.38 -51.05 -15.71
C ARG A 172 29.74 -50.60 -15.17
N GLY A 173 30.31 -49.54 -15.72
CA GLY A 173 31.64 -49.04 -15.33
C GLY A 173 31.71 -48.64 -13.85
N LEU A 174 32.76 -49.07 -13.15
CA LEU A 174 32.95 -48.76 -11.73
C LEU A 174 33.07 -47.25 -11.46
N ASP A 175 33.50 -46.47 -12.45
CA ASP A 175 33.57 -45.01 -12.34
C ASP A 175 32.20 -44.32 -12.26
N ASP A 176 31.10 -45.02 -12.59
CA ASP A 176 29.74 -44.52 -12.31
C ASP A 176 29.50 -44.43 -10.80
N MET A 177 30.07 -45.32 -9.99
CA MET A 177 29.93 -45.31 -8.52
C MET A 177 30.35 -43.96 -7.93
N GLN A 178 31.52 -43.46 -8.35
CA GLN A 178 32.05 -42.16 -7.93
C GLN A 178 31.20 -41.00 -8.49
N ALA A 179 30.64 -41.13 -9.69
CA ALA A 179 29.81 -40.09 -10.29
C ALA A 179 28.50 -39.89 -9.49
N PHE A 180 27.84 -40.98 -9.09
CA PHE A 180 26.65 -40.94 -8.23
C PHE A 180 26.97 -40.36 -6.84
N ASP A 181 28.09 -40.77 -6.23
CA ASP A 181 28.50 -40.25 -4.91
C ASP A 181 28.95 -38.78 -4.95
N ASN A 182 29.57 -38.33 -6.03
CA ASN A 182 29.86 -36.92 -6.21
C ASN A 182 28.57 -36.11 -6.42
N ALA A 183 27.60 -36.67 -7.16
CA ALA A 183 26.33 -35.99 -7.43
C ALA A 183 25.48 -35.78 -6.17
N SER A 184 25.44 -36.75 -5.27
CA SER A 184 24.74 -36.61 -4.00
C SER A 184 25.37 -35.58 -3.06
N ARG A 185 26.65 -35.23 -3.25
CA ARG A 185 27.42 -34.35 -2.33
C ARG A 185 27.31 -32.86 -2.64
N GLY A 186 26.67 -32.48 -3.74
CA GLY A 186 26.42 -31.07 -3.98
C GLY A 186 26.19 -30.70 -5.44
N PRO A 187 26.02 -29.38 -5.69
CA PRO A 187 25.65 -28.85 -7.00
C PRO A 187 26.62 -29.21 -8.11
N TRP A 188 27.93 -29.18 -7.83
CA TRP A 188 28.95 -29.44 -8.84
C TRP A 188 28.95 -30.89 -9.33
N GLY A 189 28.85 -31.86 -8.43
CA GLY A 189 28.73 -33.26 -8.81
C GLY A 189 27.42 -33.55 -9.54
N SER A 190 26.32 -32.90 -9.13
CA SER A 190 25.02 -33.00 -9.80
C SER A 190 25.10 -32.49 -11.24
N LEU A 191 25.76 -31.35 -11.45
CA LEU A 191 26.01 -30.79 -12.78
C LEU A 191 26.84 -31.76 -13.65
N LEU A 192 27.90 -32.35 -13.10
CA LEU A 192 28.74 -33.33 -13.80
C LEU A 192 27.96 -34.60 -14.17
N LEU A 193 27.08 -35.08 -13.28
CA LEU A 193 26.23 -36.25 -13.54
C LEU A 193 25.20 -35.98 -14.65
N ILE A 194 24.65 -34.78 -14.73
CA ILE A 194 23.77 -34.35 -15.83
C ILE A 194 24.54 -34.30 -17.15
N PHE A 195 25.70 -33.65 -17.19
CA PHE A 195 26.52 -33.60 -18.40
C PHE A 195 26.94 -34.98 -18.89
N ARG A 196 27.17 -35.91 -17.96
CA ARG A 196 27.50 -37.31 -18.27
C ARG A 196 26.39 -38.04 -19.05
N GLN A 197 25.13 -37.63 -18.92
CA GLN A 197 24.00 -38.20 -19.68
C GLN A 197 24.08 -37.90 -21.18
N PHE A 198 24.74 -36.80 -21.56
CA PHE A 198 24.90 -36.36 -22.94
C PHE A 198 26.11 -37.02 -23.64
N THR A 199 26.97 -37.73 -22.90
CA THR A 199 28.13 -38.42 -23.46
C THR A 199 27.69 -39.60 -24.34
N PRO A 200 28.05 -39.63 -25.64
CA PRO A 200 27.70 -40.73 -26.53
C PRO A 200 28.30 -42.07 -26.05
N ARG A 201 27.57 -43.18 -26.26
CA ARG A 201 27.97 -44.56 -25.92
C ARG A 201 27.96 -44.92 -24.42
N ARG A 202 27.35 -44.08 -23.57
CA ARG A 202 27.12 -44.40 -22.15
C ARG A 202 25.65 -44.65 -21.85
N ASP A 203 25.41 -45.48 -20.85
CA ASP A 203 24.07 -45.73 -20.31
C ASP A 203 23.53 -44.50 -19.58
N ARG A 204 22.22 -44.26 -19.71
CA ARG A 204 21.56 -43.08 -19.15
C ARG A 204 20.76 -43.40 -17.88
N SER A 205 20.95 -42.59 -16.83
CA SER A 205 20.25 -42.69 -15.55
C SER A 205 19.27 -41.53 -15.36
N TYR A 206 18.15 -41.55 -16.09
CA TYR A 206 17.17 -40.45 -16.11
C TYR A 206 16.63 -40.07 -14.73
N LEU A 207 16.36 -41.05 -13.84
CA LEU A 207 15.86 -40.78 -12.49
C LEU A 207 16.92 -40.09 -11.61
N ALA A 208 18.20 -40.45 -11.77
CA ALA A 208 19.30 -39.83 -11.03
C ALA A 208 19.64 -38.43 -11.55
N ALA A 209 19.56 -38.24 -12.88
CA ALA A 209 19.66 -36.94 -13.51
C ALA A 209 18.52 -36.01 -13.07
N PHE A 210 17.29 -36.53 -12.92
CA PHE A 210 16.16 -35.76 -12.39
C PHE A 210 16.42 -35.31 -10.95
N GLY A 211 16.87 -36.20 -10.07
CA GLY A 211 17.31 -35.82 -8.71
C GLY A 211 18.41 -34.75 -8.71
N ALA A 212 19.42 -34.88 -9.58
CA ALA A 212 20.49 -33.89 -9.72
C ALA A 212 19.98 -32.52 -10.21
N VAL A 213 18.99 -32.47 -11.11
CA VAL A 213 18.34 -31.23 -11.55
C VAL A 213 17.56 -30.58 -10.40
N LEU A 214 16.83 -31.37 -9.60
CA LEU A 214 16.09 -30.85 -8.44
C LEU A 214 17.03 -30.20 -7.41
N LEU A 215 18.20 -30.81 -7.17
CA LEU A 215 19.20 -30.21 -6.28
C LEU A 215 19.68 -28.84 -6.78
N LEU A 216 19.87 -28.70 -8.10
CA LEU A 216 20.27 -27.42 -8.71
C LEU A 216 19.13 -26.38 -8.63
N LEU A 217 17.89 -26.78 -8.91
CA LEU A 217 16.73 -25.90 -8.81
C LEU A 217 16.47 -25.43 -7.37
N ALA A 218 16.75 -26.27 -6.37
CA ALA A 218 16.62 -25.90 -4.96
C ALA A 218 17.50 -24.70 -4.56
N LEU A 219 18.59 -24.40 -5.29
CA LEU A 219 19.41 -23.21 -5.05
C LEU A 219 18.65 -21.91 -5.35
N ALA A 220 17.67 -21.94 -6.25
CA ALA A 220 16.89 -20.76 -6.63
C ALA A 220 15.74 -20.47 -5.67
N VAL A 221 15.50 -21.30 -4.64
CA VAL A 221 14.42 -21.05 -3.67
C VAL A 221 14.58 -19.68 -2.99
N ASP A 222 15.80 -19.30 -2.62
CA ASP A 222 16.04 -18.06 -1.88
C ASP A 222 15.69 -16.78 -2.66
N PRO A 223 16.16 -16.55 -3.90
CA PRO A 223 15.80 -15.35 -4.67
C PRO A 223 14.30 -15.25 -4.96
N PHE A 224 13.62 -16.37 -5.21
CA PHE A 224 12.16 -16.38 -5.40
C PHE A 224 11.42 -16.08 -4.08
N SER A 225 11.93 -16.59 -2.95
CA SER A 225 11.34 -16.32 -1.64
C SER A 225 11.46 -14.84 -1.26
N GLN A 226 12.59 -14.20 -1.57
CA GLN A 226 12.77 -12.76 -1.32
C GLN A 226 11.85 -11.90 -2.20
N ALA A 227 11.52 -12.36 -3.42
CA ALA A 227 10.65 -11.65 -4.35
C ALA A 227 9.14 -11.75 -4.00
N LEU A 228 8.75 -12.54 -2.99
CA LEU A 228 7.35 -12.69 -2.59
C LEU A 228 6.73 -11.43 -1.97
N ILE A 229 7.55 -10.53 -1.42
CA ILE A 229 7.10 -9.33 -0.71
C ILE A 229 7.55 -8.06 -1.45
N SER A 230 6.60 -7.16 -1.73
CA SER A 230 6.84 -5.82 -2.25
C SER A 230 6.24 -4.78 -1.32
N TYR A 231 6.97 -3.72 -1.00
CA TYR A 231 6.46 -2.60 -0.21
C TYR A 231 5.94 -1.49 -1.11
N TYR A 232 4.74 -0.96 -0.81
CA TYR A 232 4.15 0.15 -1.55
C TYR A 232 3.46 1.13 -0.60
N SER A 233 3.24 2.37 -1.06
CA SER A 233 2.51 3.38 -0.29
C SER A 233 1.01 3.15 -0.40
N CYS A 234 0.33 3.05 0.74
CA CYS A 234 -1.11 2.90 0.84
C CYS A 234 -1.71 3.99 1.74
N LEU A 235 -3.01 4.24 1.59
CA LEU A 235 -3.74 5.17 2.44
C LEU A 235 -4.47 4.41 3.53
N VAL A 236 -4.20 4.79 4.77
CA VAL A 236 -4.76 4.17 5.96
C VAL A 236 -5.55 5.21 6.74
N ARG A 237 -6.63 4.77 7.37
CA ARG A 237 -7.50 5.62 8.17
C ARG A 237 -6.72 6.24 9.33
N SER A 238 -6.63 7.57 9.38
CA SER A 238 -6.04 8.30 10.52
C SER A 238 -7.12 8.68 11.54
N THR A 239 -6.69 8.90 12.79
CA THR A 239 -7.51 9.47 13.88
C THR A 239 -7.49 11.00 13.87
N ASP A 240 -6.70 11.62 12.99
CA ASP A 240 -6.65 13.07 12.84
C ASP A 240 -8.03 13.64 12.46
N ARG A 241 -8.33 14.84 12.97
CA ARG A 241 -9.57 15.54 12.67
C ARG A 241 -9.63 15.95 11.20
N ALA A 242 -10.76 15.66 10.56
CA ALA A 242 -11.11 16.12 9.21
C ALA A 242 -12.43 16.89 9.30
N ALA A 243 -12.40 18.21 9.11
CA ALA A 243 -13.56 19.06 9.33
C ALA A 243 -13.59 20.28 8.40
N ILE A 244 -14.70 20.45 7.68
CA ILE A 244 -15.00 21.66 6.89
C ILE A 244 -15.88 22.59 7.73
N PRO A 245 -15.52 23.86 7.94
CA PRO A 245 -16.37 24.78 8.68
C PRO A 245 -17.64 25.10 7.89
N ARG A 246 -18.77 25.13 8.60
CA ARG A 246 -20.09 25.49 8.08
C ARG A 246 -20.86 26.25 9.15
N VAL A 247 -21.96 26.86 8.76
CA VAL A 247 -22.81 27.59 9.69
C VAL A 247 -24.27 27.51 9.25
N ASN A 248 -25.17 27.36 10.22
CA ASN A 248 -26.61 27.40 10.00
C ASN A 248 -27.23 28.72 10.50
N PHE A 249 -26.70 29.26 11.59
CA PHE A 249 -27.19 30.47 12.26
C PHE A 249 -26.06 31.50 12.32
N TYR A 250 -26.32 32.71 11.83
CA TYR A 250 -25.39 33.83 11.95
C TYR A 250 -26.07 35.02 12.61
N THR A 251 -25.65 35.32 13.82
CA THR A 251 -26.20 36.37 14.69
C THR A 251 -25.09 37.24 15.31
N ALA A 252 -23.83 37.05 14.90
CA ALA A 252 -22.68 37.73 15.46
C ALA A 252 -22.73 39.25 15.20
N THR A 253 -22.50 40.01 16.25
CA THR A 253 -22.46 41.47 16.27
C THR A 253 -21.45 41.98 17.29
N GLY A 254 -21.11 43.26 17.19
CA GLY A 254 -20.23 43.99 18.10
C GLY A 254 -20.98 44.65 19.26
N ALA A 255 -20.44 45.76 19.76
CA ALA A 255 -21.04 46.50 20.88
C ALA A 255 -22.40 47.09 20.52
N HIS A 256 -23.31 47.16 21.50
CA HIS A 256 -24.59 47.86 21.35
C HIS A 256 -24.36 49.37 21.21
N VAL A 257 -24.80 49.97 20.11
CA VAL A 257 -24.56 51.40 19.78
C VAL A 257 -25.81 52.25 19.80
N GLY A 258 -27.00 51.64 19.88
CA GLY A 258 -28.27 52.36 19.94
C GLY A 258 -29.47 51.42 20.01
N ALA A 259 -30.68 51.98 20.19
CA ALA A 259 -31.90 51.18 20.27
C ALA A 259 -32.10 50.34 19.00
N GLY A 260 -31.95 49.02 19.11
CA GLY A 260 -32.07 48.10 17.97
C GLY A 260 -30.89 48.13 17.00
N SER A 261 -29.76 48.76 17.35
CA SER A 261 -28.57 48.89 16.52
C SER A 261 -27.33 48.37 17.26
N GLU A 262 -26.56 47.54 16.58
CA GLU A 262 -25.31 46.96 17.07
C GLU A 262 -24.19 47.28 16.08
N ALA A 263 -22.98 47.48 16.60
CA ALA A 263 -21.80 47.64 15.76
C ALA A 263 -21.48 46.32 15.04
N LEU A 264 -20.68 46.39 13.98
CA LEU A 264 -20.15 45.19 13.35
C LEU A 264 -19.05 44.56 14.21
N ASP A 265 -18.98 43.24 14.26
CA ASP A 265 -17.87 42.55 14.91
C ASP A 265 -16.58 42.74 14.09
N ALA A 266 -15.46 42.90 14.80
CA ALA A 266 -14.16 43.17 14.16
C ALA A 266 -13.76 42.11 13.11
N PRO A 267 -13.98 40.80 13.32
CA PRO A 267 -13.70 39.78 12.31
C PRO A 267 -14.52 39.94 11.01
N MET A 268 -15.82 40.23 11.09
CA MET A 268 -16.62 40.54 9.90
C MET A 268 -16.18 41.84 9.22
N GLN A 269 -15.85 42.89 9.99
CA GLN A 269 -15.32 44.13 9.43
C GLN A 269 -14.02 43.90 8.63
N LEU A 270 -13.11 43.07 9.15
CA LEU A 270 -11.90 42.67 8.44
C LEU A 270 -12.22 41.88 7.16
N ALA A 271 -13.20 40.99 7.20
CA ALA A 271 -13.64 40.23 6.03
C ALA A 271 -14.22 41.13 4.94
N LEU A 272 -14.96 42.18 5.30
CA LEU A 272 -15.44 43.19 4.34
C LEU A 272 -14.27 43.95 3.69
N TYR A 273 -13.29 44.37 4.50
CA TYR A 273 -12.10 45.09 4.02
C TYR A 273 -11.26 44.25 3.06
N LEU A 274 -10.99 42.98 3.41
CA LEU A 274 -10.30 42.04 2.53
C LEU A 274 -11.14 41.71 1.30
N GLY A 275 -12.46 41.56 1.44
CA GLY A 275 -13.37 41.27 0.35
C GLY A 275 -13.41 42.33 -0.76
N VAL A 276 -13.04 43.59 -0.46
CA VAL A 276 -12.94 44.65 -1.48
C VAL A 276 -11.51 44.91 -1.97
N LEU A 277 -10.47 44.53 -1.21
CA LEU A 277 -9.06 44.82 -1.55
C LEU A 277 -8.29 43.61 -2.06
N ASP A 278 -8.46 42.46 -1.41
CA ASP A 278 -7.83 41.19 -1.77
C ASP A 278 -8.89 40.07 -1.80
N PRO A 279 -9.85 40.17 -2.73
CA PRO A 279 -10.98 39.26 -2.78
C PRO A 279 -10.55 37.83 -3.13
N PRO A 280 -11.06 36.80 -2.44
CA PRO A 280 -10.66 35.42 -2.70
C PRO A 280 -11.02 34.99 -4.12
N ASP A 281 -10.15 34.20 -4.76
CA ASP A 281 -10.37 33.79 -6.16
C ASP A 281 -11.60 32.90 -6.34
N ASN A 282 -11.91 32.08 -5.34
CA ASN A 282 -13.07 31.20 -5.31
C ASN A 282 -13.43 30.82 -3.87
N SER A 283 -14.52 30.08 -3.72
CA SER A 283 -15.01 29.65 -2.40
C SER A 283 -14.04 28.70 -1.68
N SER A 284 -13.25 27.92 -2.42
CA SER A 284 -12.25 27.00 -1.85
C SER A 284 -11.09 27.74 -1.19
N ALA A 285 -10.63 28.84 -1.81
CA ALA A 285 -9.56 29.68 -1.27
C ALA A 285 -10.03 30.55 -0.09
N SER A 286 -11.34 30.79 0.03
CA SER A 286 -11.89 31.66 1.08
C SER A 286 -11.92 31.00 2.46
N VAL A 287 -11.83 29.67 2.55
CA VAL A 287 -12.04 28.90 3.78
C VAL A 287 -10.83 28.04 4.12
N VAL A 288 -10.50 27.95 5.41
CA VAL A 288 -9.48 27.02 5.93
C VAL A 288 -10.18 25.78 6.47
N VAL A 289 -9.78 24.61 5.96
CA VAL A 289 -10.32 23.30 6.33
C VAL A 289 -9.32 22.57 7.23
N ASP A 290 -9.82 21.89 8.26
CA ASP A 290 -8.99 21.06 9.14
C ASP A 290 -8.74 19.71 8.48
N CYS A 291 -7.51 19.47 8.02
CA CYS A 291 -7.06 18.20 7.48
C CYS A 291 -5.53 18.09 7.54
N ARG A 292 -5.00 17.64 8.68
CA ARG A 292 -3.54 17.59 8.91
C ARG A 292 -2.80 16.62 8.00
N THR A 293 -3.45 15.55 7.56
CA THR A 293 -2.82 14.55 6.68
C THR A 293 -2.74 14.98 5.23
N GLY A 294 -3.44 16.07 4.85
CA GLY A 294 -3.55 16.53 3.47
C GLY A 294 -4.38 15.62 2.55
N ASN A 295 -4.98 14.55 3.07
CA ASN A 295 -5.87 13.68 2.31
C ASN A 295 -7.08 13.33 3.18
N CYS A 296 -8.20 13.99 2.93
CA CYS A 296 -9.43 13.84 3.70
C CYS A 296 -10.60 13.64 2.77
N THR A 297 -11.43 12.64 3.10
CA THR A 297 -12.66 12.35 2.37
C THR A 297 -13.85 12.72 3.22
N PHE A 298 -14.83 13.39 2.63
CA PHE A 298 -16.06 13.77 3.30
C PHE A 298 -17.22 12.94 2.77
N PRO A 299 -18.09 12.40 3.63
CA PRO A 299 -19.30 11.70 3.21
C PRO A 299 -20.13 12.55 2.25
N ALA A 300 -20.61 11.95 1.16
CA ALA A 300 -21.39 12.64 0.16
C ALA A 300 -22.51 11.74 -0.39
N ASP A 301 -23.66 12.35 -0.65
CA ASP A 301 -24.82 11.71 -1.27
C ASP A 301 -25.23 12.53 -2.49
N THR A 302 -25.34 11.89 -3.65
CA THR A 302 -25.49 12.56 -4.96
C THR A 302 -24.41 13.63 -5.24
N GLY A 303 -23.22 13.46 -4.66
CA GLY A 303 -22.12 14.41 -4.75
C GLY A 303 -22.18 15.60 -3.77
N ALA A 304 -23.27 15.75 -3.02
CA ALA A 304 -23.42 16.81 -2.02
C ALA A 304 -22.78 16.41 -0.70
N THR A 305 -21.86 17.23 -0.20
CA THR A 305 -21.08 16.99 1.03
C THR A 305 -21.65 17.75 2.22
N PHE A 306 -21.96 19.03 2.05
CA PHE A 306 -22.53 19.87 3.11
C PHE A 306 -23.33 21.04 2.56
N THR A 307 -24.16 21.63 3.41
CA THR A 307 -24.93 22.85 3.13
C THR A 307 -24.59 23.89 4.18
N THR A 308 -24.43 25.15 3.79
CA THR A 308 -24.06 26.22 4.73
C THR A 308 -24.72 27.53 4.34
N LEU A 309 -24.92 28.41 5.32
CA LEU A 309 -25.29 29.80 5.09
C LEU A 309 -24.18 30.52 4.32
N SER A 310 -24.57 31.46 3.46
CA SER A 310 -23.73 32.24 2.56
C SER A 310 -24.42 33.56 2.21
N ILE A 311 -23.71 34.42 1.48
CA ILE A 311 -24.26 35.64 0.89
C ILE A 311 -24.27 35.49 -0.62
N CYS A 312 -25.45 35.53 -1.19
CA CYS A 312 -25.67 35.45 -2.63
C CYS A 312 -25.81 36.85 -3.22
N HIS A 313 -25.43 36.99 -4.47
CA HIS A 313 -25.54 38.24 -5.21
C HIS A 313 -26.20 38.02 -6.57
N THR A 314 -26.78 39.07 -7.13
CA THR A 314 -27.29 39.07 -8.50
C THR A 314 -27.11 40.47 -9.08
N CYS A 315 -26.32 40.59 -10.15
CA CYS A 315 -26.04 41.85 -10.81
C CYS A 315 -26.92 42.06 -12.04
N THR A 316 -27.44 43.26 -12.19
CA THR A 316 -28.28 43.69 -13.31
C THR A 316 -27.62 44.88 -14.01
N ASN A 317 -27.65 44.87 -15.34
CA ASN A 317 -27.13 45.98 -16.13
C ASN A 317 -28.18 47.10 -16.20
N LEU A 318 -27.81 48.30 -15.77
CA LEU A 318 -28.67 49.49 -15.75
C LEU A 318 -28.23 50.57 -16.74
N THR A 319 -27.33 50.23 -17.68
CA THR A 319 -26.76 51.21 -18.63
C THR A 319 -27.83 51.92 -19.47
N SER A 320 -28.93 51.24 -19.81
CA SER A 320 -30.05 51.85 -20.55
C SER A 320 -30.87 52.86 -19.74
N SER A 321 -30.73 52.86 -18.41
CA SER A 321 -31.47 53.73 -17.50
C SER A 321 -30.72 55.01 -17.15
N ILE A 322 -29.54 55.23 -17.75
CA ILE A 322 -28.73 56.42 -17.54
C ILE A 322 -29.42 57.63 -18.18
N ILE A 323 -29.69 58.65 -17.36
CA ILE A 323 -30.25 59.91 -17.81
C ILE A 323 -29.10 60.81 -18.27
N LYS A 324 -29.12 61.16 -19.56
CA LYS A 324 -28.14 62.05 -20.19
C LYS A 324 -28.75 63.46 -20.31
N PRO A 325 -28.34 64.43 -19.48
CA PRO A 325 -28.83 65.80 -19.63
C PRO A 325 -28.28 66.48 -20.90
N ALA A 326 -29.03 67.45 -21.43
CA ALA A 326 -28.62 68.22 -22.60
C ALA A 326 -27.63 69.33 -22.22
N GLY A 327 -26.34 69.19 -22.55
CA GLY A 327 -25.28 70.20 -22.31
C GLY A 327 -24.13 69.69 -21.42
N MET A 328 -23.35 70.61 -20.82
CA MET A 328 -22.33 70.29 -19.79
C MET A 328 -23.00 69.98 -18.45
N TYR A 329 -23.62 68.81 -18.34
CA TYR A 329 -24.33 68.42 -17.12
C TYR A 329 -24.02 66.97 -16.72
N ASN A 330 -24.26 66.67 -15.45
CA ASN A 330 -23.87 65.41 -14.82
C ASN A 330 -24.77 64.25 -15.28
N TRP A 331 -24.18 63.10 -15.65
CA TRP A 331 -24.97 61.89 -15.86
C TRP A 331 -25.58 61.44 -14.54
N SER A 332 -26.85 61.03 -14.58
CA SER A 332 -27.52 60.54 -13.38
C SER A 332 -28.26 59.23 -13.61
N LEU A 333 -28.46 58.49 -12.52
CA LEU A 333 -29.34 57.34 -12.47
C LEU A 333 -30.56 57.67 -11.58
N PRO A 334 -31.72 57.03 -11.82
CA PRO A 334 -32.89 57.17 -10.96
C PRO A 334 -32.64 56.85 -9.48
N GLY A 335 -31.60 56.07 -9.19
CA GLY A 335 -31.15 55.73 -7.83
C GLY A 335 -30.31 56.80 -7.14
N GLY A 336 -30.16 58.00 -7.70
CA GLY A 336 -29.46 59.14 -7.08
C GLY A 336 -27.96 59.21 -7.34
N GLN A 337 -27.38 58.27 -8.10
CA GLN A 337 -25.97 58.31 -8.49
C GLN A 337 -25.76 59.41 -9.53
N VAL A 338 -24.72 60.22 -9.35
CA VAL A 338 -24.39 61.34 -10.24
C VAL A 338 -22.91 61.30 -10.59
N LEU A 339 -22.57 61.40 -11.87
CA LEU A 339 -21.19 61.57 -12.35
C LEU A 339 -21.03 62.95 -12.99
N ASN A 340 -20.13 63.76 -12.42
CA ASN A 340 -19.81 65.07 -12.96
C ASN A 340 -18.99 64.95 -14.24
N HIS A 341 -19.14 65.91 -15.17
CA HIS A 341 -18.38 65.95 -16.42
C HIS A 341 -16.86 66.17 -16.20
N GLU A 342 -16.46 66.75 -15.07
CA GLU A 342 -15.11 67.24 -14.74
C GLU A 342 -14.10 66.19 -14.22
N GLY A 343 -14.35 64.89 -14.41
CA GLY A 343 -13.32 63.87 -14.19
C GLY A 343 -13.69 62.72 -13.24
N ALA A 344 -14.94 62.63 -12.77
CA ALA A 344 -15.41 61.46 -12.04
C ALA A 344 -15.53 60.24 -12.97
N LEU A 345 -14.89 59.13 -12.59
CA LEU A 345 -14.77 57.88 -13.34
C LEU A 345 -15.75 56.80 -12.85
N ILE A 346 -15.99 56.72 -11.55
CA ILE A 346 -16.99 55.81 -10.97
C ILE A 346 -17.56 56.43 -9.69
N ASN A 347 -18.87 56.28 -9.51
CA ASN A 347 -19.60 56.63 -8.31
C ASN A 347 -20.47 55.42 -7.91
N THR A 348 -20.41 55.05 -6.64
CA THR A 348 -21.18 53.95 -6.08
C THR A 348 -22.08 54.47 -4.97
N THR A 349 -23.18 53.78 -4.76
CA THR A 349 -24.06 54.01 -3.61
C THR A 349 -24.61 52.67 -3.17
N ILE A 350 -24.74 52.48 -1.86
CA ILE A 350 -25.50 51.37 -1.31
C ILE A 350 -26.91 51.86 -0.95
N SER A 351 -27.91 50.98 -1.03
CA SER A 351 -29.23 51.27 -0.47
C SER A 351 -29.78 50.03 0.22
N ARG A 352 -30.51 50.27 1.30
CA ARG A 352 -31.21 49.20 2.01
C ARG A 352 -32.52 48.90 1.31
N LEU A 353 -32.77 47.63 1.00
CA LEU A 353 -34.01 47.19 0.34
C LEU A 353 -35.20 46.99 1.31
N GLY A 354 -35.14 47.63 2.48
CA GLY A 354 -36.30 47.87 3.34
C GLY A 354 -37.18 49.04 2.86
N GLY A 355 -36.72 49.79 1.84
CA GLY A 355 -37.48 50.79 1.10
C GLY A 355 -37.62 50.39 -0.38
N TRP A 356 -38.67 50.90 -1.03
CA TRP A 356 -39.13 50.65 -2.41
C TRP A 356 -38.05 50.12 -3.39
N SER A 357 -38.08 48.82 -3.71
CA SER A 357 -37.41 48.26 -4.89
C SER A 357 -38.42 48.13 -6.03
N PRO A 358 -38.06 48.45 -7.29
CA PRO A 358 -38.95 48.23 -8.44
C PRO A 358 -39.30 46.75 -8.69
N LEU A 359 -38.64 45.82 -7.97
CA LEU A 359 -38.73 44.37 -8.16
C LEU A 359 -39.48 43.63 -7.04
N GLY A 360 -39.99 44.33 -6.02
CA GLY A 360 -41.03 43.81 -5.13
C GLY A 360 -40.68 42.62 -4.22
N LYS A 361 -39.40 42.28 -4.01
CA LYS A 361 -38.99 41.21 -3.07
C LYS A 361 -38.16 41.76 -1.91
N ARG A 362 -38.56 41.45 -0.67
CA ARG A 362 -37.89 41.82 0.60
C ARG A 362 -36.84 40.79 1.05
N ASP A 363 -36.36 39.94 0.15
CA ASP A 363 -35.40 38.86 0.47
C ASP A 363 -33.95 39.33 0.35
N ALA A 364 -33.73 40.62 0.12
CA ALA A 364 -32.42 41.23 -0.10
C ALA A 364 -31.98 42.07 1.10
N LEU A 365 -30.69 41.95 1.46
CA LEU A 365 -30.05 42.74 2.51
C LEU A 365 -29.91 44.20 2.09
N PHE A 366 -29.30 44.41 0.92
CA PHE A 366 -28.97 45.70 0.34
C PHE A 366 -28.66 45.55 -1.15
N ASN A 367 -28.66 46.66 -1.87
CA ASN A 367 -28.16 46.74 -3.23
C ASN A 367 -27.02 47.75 -3.32
N ILE A 368 -26.02 47.42 -4.14
CA ILE A 368 -24.94 48.33 -4.50
C ILE A 368 -25.17 48.73 -5.95
N THR A 369 -25.41 50.02 -6.17
CA THR A 369 -25.61 50.58 -7.50
C THR A 369 -24.42 51.45 -7.85
N LEU A 370 -23.95 51.32 -9.09
CA LEU A 370 -22.81 52.06 -9.60
C LEU A 370 -23.11 52.72 -10.94
N LEU A 371 -22.51 53.88 -11.12
CA LEU A 371 -22.46 54.62 -12.37
C LEU A 371 -20.98 54.89 -12.68
N SER A 372 -20.53 54.52 -13.87
CA SER A 372 -19.13 54.60 -14.26
C SER A 372 -18.96 55.02 -15.72
N ARG A 373 -17.80 55.63 -16.02
CA ARG A 373 -17.29 55.80 -17.38
C ARG A 373 -16.32 54.68 -17.70
N ALA A 374 -16.41 54.15 -18.90
CA ALA A 374 -15.58 53.08 -19.42
C ALA A 374 -14.89 53.52 -20.72
N ARG A 375 -13.83 52.81 -21.12
CA ARG A 375 -13.16 53.02 -22.40
C ARG A 375 -14.07 52.66 -23.57
N GLY A 376 -13.97 53.45 -24.63
CA GLY A 376 -14.63 53.20 -25.91
C GLY A 376 -14.20 51.87 -26.53
N ARG A 377 -15.12 51.24 -27.28
CA ARG A 377 -14.87 49.95 -27.93
C ARG A 377 -13.86 50.04 -29.09
N THR A 378 -13.69 51.24 -29.65
CA THR A 378 -12.90 51.50 -30.87
C THR A 378 -11.44 51.88 -30.59
N CYS A 379 -11.07 52.16 -29.34
CA CYS A 379 -9.68 52.46 -28.98
C CYS A 379 -9.36 52.03 -27.53
N PRO A 380 -8.88 50.79 -27.34
CA PRO A 380 -8.52 50.26 -26.02
C PRO A 380 -7.36 51.01 -25.35
N THR A 381 -6.52 51.73 -26.11
CA THR A 381 -5.34 52.45 -25.61
C THR A 381 -5.57 53.94 -25.39
N CYS A 382 -6.75 54.46 -25.74
CA CYS A 382 -7.06 55.87 -25.59
C CYS A 382 -7.40 56.24 -24.13
N ILE A 383 -6.94 57.41 -23.69
CA ILE A 383 -7.28 58.01 -22.39
C ILE A 383 -8.67 58.70 -22.47
N ARG A 384 -9.58 58.20 -23.32
CA ARG A 384 -10.94 58.74 -23.48
C ARG A 384 -11.92 57.72 -22.91
N PHE A 385 -12.71 58.17 -21.93
CA PHE A 385 -13.77 57.40 -21.27
C PHE A 385 -15.12 57.91 -21.78
N ASP A 386 -15.42 57.57 -23.04
CA ASP A 386 -16.57 58.03 -23.83
C ASP A 386 -17.79 57.08 -23.75
N ARG A 387 -17.64 55.92 -23.10
CA ARG A 387 -18.73 54.97 -22.86
C ARG A 387 -19.25 55.10 -21.43
N GLU A 388 -20.56 55.22 -21.25
CA GLU A 388 -21.17 55.12 -19.92
C GLU A 388 -21.57 53.68 -19.60
N PHE A 389 -21.47 53.31 -18.32
CA PHE A 389 -21.82 52.00 -17.81
C PHE A 389 -22.48 52.13 -16.44
N ALA A 390 -23.56 51.39 -16.22
CA ALA A 390 -24.24 51.32 -14.94
C ALA A 390 -24.66 49.90 -14.61
N ALA A 391 -24.59 49.56 -13.33
CA ALA A 391 -25.01 48.25 -12.83
C ALA A 391 -25.58 48.38 -11.41
N SER A 392 -26.47 47.46 -11.04
CA SER A 392 -26.94 47.30 -9.67
C SER A 392 -26.86 45.84 -9.25
N CYS A 393 -26.22 45.59 -8.12
CA CYS A 393 -26.02 44.25 -7.58
C CYS A 393 -26.75 44.11 -6.25
N GLU A 394 -27.69 43.18 -6.21
CA GLU A 394 -28.48 42.85 -5.05
C GLU A 394 -27.79 41.76 -4.24
N PHE A 395 -27.66 41.94 -2.93
CA PHE A 395 -27.13 40.94 -2.00
C PHE A 395 -28.25 40.37 -1.13
N ALA A 396 -28.28 39.05 -0.94
CA ALA A 396 -29.30 38.34 -0.17
C ALA A 396 -28.65 37.22 0.66
N PRO A 397 -29.16 36.94 1.88
CA PRO A 397 -28.70 35.77 2.61
C PRO A 397 -29.25 34.52 1.93
N CYS A 398 -28.44 33.48 1.83
CA CYS A 398 -28.80 32.25 1.14
C CYS A 398 -28.12 31.05 1.77
N ILE A 399 -28.59 29.85 1.42
CA ILE A 399 -27.86 28.61 1.63
C ILE A 399 -27.22 28.17 0.33
N LYS A 400 -26.05 27.56 0.44
CA LYS A 400 -25.36 26.90 -0.66
C LYS A 400 -24.99 25.48 -0.27
N THR A 401 -25.21 24.55 -1.20
CA THR A 401 -24.81 23.15 -1.06
C THR A 401 -23.57 22.91 -1.91
N TYR A 402 -22.54 22.29 -1.32
CA TYR A 402 -21.26 22.07 -1.97
C TYR A 402 -20.91 20.59 -2.08
N ALA A 403 -20.30 20.23 -3.20
CA ALA A 403 -19.44 19.05 -3.32
C ALA A 403 -18.03 19.46 -2.89
N ALA A 404 -17.43 18.75 -1.92
CA ALA A 404 -16.13 19.11 -1.40
C ALA A 404 -15.15 17.93 -1.42
N ASN A 405 -13.90 18.23 -1.78
CA ASN A 405 -12.83 17.24 -1.83
C ASN A 405 -11.52 17.86 -1.33
N LEU A 406 -10.73 17.07 -0.60
CA LEU A 406 -9.41 17.49 -0.12
C LEU A 406 -8.40 16.38 -0.38
N THR A 407 -7.62 16.55 -1.45
CA THR A 407 -6.57 15.60 -1.84
C THR A 407 -5.25 16.33 -2.03
N LYS A 408 -4.15 15.70 -1.61
CA LYS A 408 -2.79 16.26 -1.75
C LYS A 408 -2.64 17.67 -1.15
N GLY A 409 -3.32 17.95 -0.05
CA GLY A 409 -3.30 19.23 0.66
C GLY A 409 -4.08 20.36 -0.01
N ARG A 410 -4.75 20.09 -1.14
CA ARG A 410 -5.55 21.08 -1.86
C ARG A 410 -7.04 20.85 -1.60
N TYR A 411 -7.69 21.85 -1.02
CA TYR A 411 -9.13 21.88 -0.82
C TYR A 411 -9.82 22.45 -2.05
N GLU A 412 -10.86 21.75 -2.53
CA GLU A 412 -11.73 22.21 -3.61
C GLU A 412 -13.19 21.96 -3.23
N GLU A 413 -14.00 23.01 -3.29
CA GLU A 413 -15.46 22.96 -3.15
C GLU A 413 -16.15 23.53 -4.39
N ARG A 414 -17.18 22.83 -4.87
CA ARG A 414 -17.99 23.22 -6.01
C ARG A 414 -19.45 23.34 -5.59
N GLU A 415 -20.04 24.48 -5.90
CA GLU A 415 -21.46 24.73 -5.67
C GLU A 415 -22.33 23.78 -6.51
N LEU A 416 -23.37 23.20 -5.89
CA LEU A 416 -24.33 22.31 -6.53
C LEU A 416 -25.74 22.92 -6.58
N ASP A 417 -26.12 23.60 -5.50
CA ASP A 417 -27.45 24.17 -5.33
C ASP A 417 -27.38 25.44 -4.46
N GLN A 418 -28.34 26.33 -4.68
CA GLN A 418 -28.43 27.62 -4.00
C GLN A 418 -29.90 27.98 -3.76
N GLN A 419 -30.22 28.39 -2.52
CA GLN A 419 -31.56 28.85 -2.17
C GLN A 419 -31.49 30.09 -1.28
N ARG A 420 -32.25 31.13 -1.62
CA ARG A 420 -32.32 32.36 -0.81
C ARG A 420 -33.15 32.16 0.45
N LEU A 421 -32.77 32.83 1.54
CA LEU A 421 -33.59 32.93 2.74
C LEU A 421 -34.69 33.98 2.52
N ASN A 422 -35.79 33.84 3.26
CA ASN A 422 -36.90 34.79 3.20
C ASN A 422 -36.90 35.66 4.46
N TRP A 423 -37.38 36.90 4.32
CA TRP A 423 -37.60 37.78 5.47
C TRP A 423 -38.80 37.32 6.30
N GLY A 424 -38.58 37.09 7.60
CA GLY A 424 -39.63 36.75 8.56
C GLY A 424 -40.24 38.00 9.20
N GLU A 425 -41.47 38.35 8.83
CA GLU A 425 -42.16 39.54 9.39
C GLU A 425 -42.37 39.47 10.92
N PHE A 426 -42.55 38.27 11.48
CA PHE A 426 -42.79 38.07 12.91
C PHE A 426 -41.50 37.94 13.74
N THR A 427 -40.45 37.37 13.15
CA THR A 427 -39.16 37.16 13.83
C THR A 427 -38.23 38.35 13.65
N MET A 428 -38.48 39.20 12.66
CA MET A 428 -37.55 40.23 12.21
C MET A 428 -36.18 39.66 11.90
N ASP A 429 -36.13 38.48 11.26
CA ASP A 429 -34.89 37.79 10.88
C ASP A 429 -35.10 37.12 9.52
N TYR A 430 -34.01 36.88 8.79
CA TYR A 430 -34.06 36.03 7.62
C TYR A 430 -34.02 34.57 8.05
N SER A 431 -34.89 33.74 7.49
CA SER A 431 -34.90 32.32 7.82
C SER A 431 -35.36 31.44 6.66
N LEU A 432 -34.92 30.19 6.68
CA LEU A 432 -35.33 29.16 5.75
C LEU A 432 -35.34 27.80 6.47
N ALA A 433 -36.49 27.14 6.47
CA ALA A 433 -36.60 25.73 6.85
C ALA A 433 -36.53 24.89 5.57
N VAL A 434 -35.51 24.05 5.45
CA VAL A 434 -35.31 23.21 4.25
C VAL A 434 -36.13 21.92 4.36
N ASN A 435 -36.48 21.33 3.22
CA ASN A 435 -37.19 20.04 3.18
C ASN A 435 -36.28 18.86 3.51
N ARG A 436 -34.99 18.96 3.19
CA ARG A 436 -33.97 17.93 3.42
C ARG A 436 -32.64 18.54 3.82
N THR A 437 -31.87 17.83 4.63
CA THR A 437 -30.53 18.24 5.08
C THR A 437 -29.57 17.05 5.11
N LEU A 438 -28.27 17.31 5.01
CA LEU A 438 -27.23 16.29 5.01
C LEU A 438 -26.82 15.94 6.45
N ARG A 439 -27.03 14.69 6.86
CA ARG A 439 -26.54 14.14 8.14
C ARG A 439 -25.60 12.99 7.86
N GLY A 440 -24.33 13.14 8.28
CA GLY A 440 -23.30 12.13 7.99
C GLY A 440 -23.12 11.87 6.49
N GLY A 441 -23.40 12.88 5.64
CA GLY A 441 -23.32 12.79 4.19
C GLY A 441 -24.47 12.05 3.52
N VAL A 442 -25.60 11.80 4.19
CA VAL A 442 -26.82 11.23 3.60
C VAL A 442 -27.94 12.27 3.64
N TRP A 443 -28.71 12.40 2.56
CA TRP A 443 -29.90 13.25 2.57
C TRP A 443 -30.94 12.69 3.54
N THR A 444 -31.37 13.52 4.47
CA THR A 444 -32.38 13.18 5.46
C THR A 444 -33.50 14.21 5.44
N ASP A 445 -34.74 13.73 5.53
CA ASP A 445 -35.90 14.59 5.52
C ASP A 445 -36.00 15.44 6.80
N CYS A 446 -36.43 16.68 6.61
CA CYS A 446 -36.65 17.64 7.67
C CYS A 446 -38.14 17.69 8.02
N THR A 447 -38.52 16.89 9.01
CA THR A 447 -39.86 16.89 9.60
C THR A 447 -40.01 17.99 10.65
N TRP A 448 -41.25 18.38 10.91
CA TRP A 448 -41.59 19.35 11.95
C TRP A 448 -42.61 18.78 12.93
N THR A 449 -42.63 19.32 14.14
CA THR A 449 -43.59 18.99 15.20
C THR A 449 -44.41 20.22 15.60
N GLY A 450 -45.63 20.03 16.09
CA GLY A 450 -46.46 21.13 16.59
C GLY A 450 -45.99 21.67 17.95
N THR A 451 -45.25 20.88 18.71
CA THR A 451 -44.71 21.22 20.04
C THR A 451 -43.19 21.06 20.06
N LYS A 452 -42.52 21.80 20.96
CA LYS A 452 -41.08 21.69 21.18
C LYS A 452 -40.75 20.31 21.77
N THR A 453 -39.76 19.64 21.21
CA THR A 453 -39.24 18.37 21.72
C THR A 453 -37.73 18.48 21.96
N GLU A 454 -37.10 17.45 22.54
CA GLU A 454 -35.65 17.41 22.74
C GLU A 454 -34.86 17.48 21.43
N THR A 455 -35.43 16.94 20.34
CA THR A 455 -34.79 16.94 19.02
C THR A 455 -35.21 18.13 18.17
N HIS A 456 -36.47 18.57 18.26
CA HIS A 456 -37.03 19.68 17.50
C HIS A 456 -37.09 20.93 18.39
N THR A 457 -35.98 21.66 18.42
CA THR A 457 -35.75 22.78 19.36
C THR A 457 -35.86 24.15 18.72
N ILE A 458 -35.89 24.26 17.38
CA ILE A 458 -35.94 25.53 16.67
C ILE A 458 -37.36 25.86 16.24
N GLN A 459 -37.85 27.01 16.71
CA GLN A 459 -39.15 27.54 16.35
C GLN A 459 -39.13 28.20 14.96
N VAL A 460 -40.13 27.88 14.15
CA VAL A 460 -40.38 28.46 12.83
C VAL A 460 -41.88 28.80 12.71
N PHE A 461 -42.20 29.97 12.18
CA PHE A 461 -43.58 30.38 11.91
C PHE A 461 -43.97 30.01 10.48
N LYS A 462 -44.90 29.07 10.30
CA LYS A 462 -45.37 28.63 9.00
C LYS A 462 -46.62 29.41 8.61
N THR A 463 -46.59 30.11 7.49
CA THR A 463 -47.76 30.75 6.89
C THR A 463 -48.25 29.92 5.70
N ASN A 464 -49.57 29.76 5.56
CA ASN A 464 -50.16 29.00 4.44
C ASN A 464 -50.26 29.82 3.14
N ARG A 465 -49.88 31.11 3.15
CA ARG A 465 -49.83 32.00 1.97
C ARG A 465 -48.74 33.04 2.17
N THR A 466 -48.08 33.42 1.07
CA THR A 466 -47.24 34.62 0.94
C THR A 466 -48.06 35.82 1.43
N VAL A 467 -47.69 36.40 2.56
CA VAL A 467 -48.34 37.61 3.06
C VAL A 467 -47.95 38.74 2.12
N THR A 468 -48.85 39.11 1.23
CA THR A 468 -48.82 40.42 0.58
C THR A 468 -49.16 41.47 1.65
N ASN A 469 -48.10 42.18 2.01
CA ASN A 469 -47.99 43.58 2.45
C ASN A 469 -49.28 44.40 2.60
N ASP A 470 -49.57 44.79 3.84
CA ASP A 470 -50.07 46.13 4.18
C ASP A 470 -49.71 46.41 5.66
N TRP A 471 -48.60 47.11 5.91
CA TRP A 471 -48.47 48.03 7.05
C TRP A 471 -47.16 48.84 7.13
N ALA A 472 -47.32 50.09 7.57
CA ALA A 472 -46.35 51.19 7.48
C ALA A 472 -45.71 51.62 8.82
N ASP A 473 -46.13 51.15 10.00
CA ASP A 473 -45.87 51.93 11.24
C ASP A 473 -45.14 51.20 12.39
N GLY A 474 -44.25 50.25 12.07
CA GLY A 474 -43.13 49.85 12.95
C GLY A 474 -43.42 49.34 14.37
N THR A 475 -44.68 49.10 14.76
CA THR A 475 -45.05 48.66 16.11
C THR A 475 -46.04 47.50 16.05
N PHE A 476 -45.54 46.27 16.21
CA PHE A 476 -46.39 45.07 16.26
C PHE A 476 -46.96 44.87 17.67
N SER A 477 -48.29 44.75 17.74
CA SER A 477 -49.01 44.26 18.90
C SER A 477 -49.95 43.14 18.43
N TYR A 478 -49.90 41.98 19.10
CA TYR A 478 -50.78 40.81 18.88
C TYR A 478 -52.27 41.23 18.79
N ASN A 479 -52.67 42.17 19.65
CA ASN A 479 -54.04 42.69 19.68
C ASN A 479 -54.36 43.60 18.48
N ARG A 480 -53.37 44.31 17.93
CA ARG A 480 -53.55 45.22 16.77
C ARG A 480 -53.66 44.47 15.45
N TYR A 481 -52.86 43.41 15.24
CA TYR A 481 -52.95 42.56 14.03
C TYR A 481 -54.31 41.89 13.90
N LYS A 482 -54.83 41.32 15.00
CA LYS A 482 -56.15 40.69 15.03
C LYS A 482 -57.30 41.71 14.91
N ALA A 483 -57.11 42.93 15.42
CA ALA A 483 -58.09 44.01 15.29
C ALA A 483 -58.19 44.58 13.86
N THR A 484 -57.09 44.57 13.09
CA THR A 484 -57.08 45.19 11.75
C THR A 484 -57.34 44.18 10.64
N TYR A 485 -57.03 42.90 10.86
CA TYR A 485 -57.26 41.83 9.88
C TYR A 485 -58.04 40.66 10.51
N PRO A 486 -59.35 40.85 10.80
CA PRO A 486 -60.17 39.85 11.50
C PRO A 486 -60.33 38.52 10.76
N ASN A 487 -60.08 38.48 9.45
CA ASN A 487 -60.24 37.29 8.60
C ASN A 487 -58.92 36.57 8.23
N ARG A 488 -57.75 36.95 8.79
CA ARG A 488 -56.47 36.29 8.47
C ARG A 488 -56.13 35.19 9.47
N THR A 489 -55.84 33.99 8.96
CA THR A 489 -55.31 32.87 9.77
C THR A 489 -53.91 33.19 10.27
N LEU A 490 -53.70 33.09 11.58
CA LEU A 490 -52.40 33.29 12.21
C LEU A 490 -51.36 32.28 11.69
N PRO A 491 -50.06 32.62 11.68
CA PRO A 491 -49.00 31.66 11.40
C PRO A 491 -49.07 30.51 12.41
N VAL A 492 -48.94 29.28 11.92
CA VAL A 492 -48.84 28.10 12.79
C VAL A 492 -47.40 28.00 13.26
N THR A 493 -47.20 28.00 14.58
CA THR A 493 -45.89 27.72 15.17
C THR A 493 -45.57 26.24 15.00
N VAL A 494 -44.42 25.96 14.41
CA VAL A 494 -43.87 24.60 14.28
C VAL A 494 -42.42 24.55 14.74
N TRP A 495 -41.96 23.36 15.10
CA TRP A 495 -40.62 23.13 15.63
C TRP A 495 -39.85 22.18 14.72
N TYR A 496 -38.62 22.56 14.37
CA TYR A 496 -37.68 21.81 13.55
C TYR A 496 -36.43 21.44 14.33
N ARG A 497 -35.68 20.46 13.83
CA ARG A 497 -34.31 20.21 14.31
C ARG A 497 -33.38 21.36 13.87
N PRO A 498 -32.33 21.70 14.64
CA PRO A 498 -31.41 22.78 14.31
C PRO A 498 -30.72 22.67 12.94
N ASP A 499 -30.39 21.45 12.52
CA ASP A 499 -29.71 21.17 11.27
C ASP A 499 -30.59 21.36 10.00
N CYS A 500 -31.90 21.58 10.20
CA CYS A 500 -32.90 21.79 9.15
C CYS A 500 -33.30 23.26 8.96
N VAL A 501 -32.81 24.17 9.80
CA VAL A 501 -33.18 25.59 9.75
C VAL A 501 -31.93 26.42 9.60
N PHE A 502 -31.99 27.39 8.71
CA PHE A 502 -30.96 28.39 8.50
C PHE A 502 -31.50 29.76 8.86
N LYS A 503 -30.73 30.56 9.60
CA LYS A 503 -31.12 31.91 10.00
C LYS A 503 -29.98 32.90 9.84
N PHE A 504 -30.35 34.12 9.45
CA PHE A 504 -29.44 35.26 9.41
C PHE A 504 -30.10 36.42 10.16
N GLY A 505 -29.48 36.82 11.26
CA GLY A 505 -30.04 37.77 12.21
C GLY A 505 -30.15 39.19 11.63
N TYR A 506 -31.24 39.89 11.93
CA TYR A 506 -31.41 41.28 11.47
C TYR A 506 -30.35 42.22 12.03
N ARG A 507 -29.96 42.09 13.30
CA ARG A 507 -28.94 42.97 13.90
C ARG A 507 -27.60 42.84 13.19
N ALA A 508 -27.21 41.61 12.85
CA ALA A 508 -26.02 41.34 12.04
C ALA A 508 -26.16 41.91 10.63
N SER A 509 -27.34 41.77 10.00
CA SER A 509 -27.63 42.40 8.70
C SER A 509 -27.51 43.92 8.74
N ASP A 510 -27.94 44.52 9.85
CA ASP A 510 -27.94 45.95 10.07
C ASP A 510 -26.54 46.50 10.26
N ALA A 511 -25.76 45.85 11.11
CA ALA A 511 -24.36 46.15 11.32
C ALA A 511 -23.53 46.06 10.02
N ILE A 512 -23.76 45.01 9.20
CA ILE A 512 -23.06 44.85 7.91
C ILE A 512 -23.44 45.99 6.95
N PHE A 513 -24.74 46.31 6.85
CA PHE A 513 -25.19 47.40 6.00
C PHE A 513 -24.59 48.74 6.44
N GLN A 514 -24.65 49.09 7.72
CA GLN A 514 -24.10 50.35 8.24
C GLN A 514 -22.59 50.46 7.96
N ASN A 515 -21.84 49.37 8.11
CA ASN A 515 -20.42 49.37 7.82
C ASN A 515 -20.14 49.52 6.31
N LEU A 516 -20.87 48.80 5.46
CA LEU A 516 -20.75 48.94 4.01
C LEU A 516 -21.21 50.32 3.52
N ASP A 517 -22.18 50.94 4.19
CA ASP A 517 -22.57 52.31 3.92
C ASP A 517 -21.37 53.25 4.08
N GLU A 518 -20.55 53.16 5.13
CA GLU A 518 -19.33 53.98 5.21
C GLU A 518 -18.34 53.77 4.04
N TYR A 519 -18.30 52.57 3.44
CA TYR A 519 -17.46 52.29 2.27
C TYR A 519 -18.06 52.81 0.96
N PHE A 520 -19.36 52.63 0.76
CA PHE A 520 -20.06 52.87 -0.50
C PHE A 520 -20.91 54.15 -0.53
N TRP A 521 -21.08 54.86 0.59
CA TRP A 521 -21.85 56.11 0.70
C TRP A 521 -21.01 57.35 0.42
N GLY A 522 -21.71 58.45 0.10
CA GLY A 522 -21.18 59.81 0.29
C GLY A 522 -20.37 60.37 -0.88
N GLY A 523 -20.58 59.91 -2.11
CA GLY A 523 -19.92 60.49 -3.28
C GLY A 523 -18.41 60.21 -3.34
N LYS A 524 -17.95 59.12 -2.70
CA LYS A 524 -16.60 58.59 -2.88
C LYS A 524 -16.46 58.16 -4.34
N THR A 525 -15.88 59.05 -5.12
CA THR A 525 -15.69 58.87 -6.55
C THR A 525 -14.23 58.60 -6.84
N LEU A 526 -13.97 57.77 -7.84
CA LEU A 526 -12.65 57.74 -8.45
C LEU A 526 -12.56 58.94 -9.39
N GLN A 527 -11.54 59.78 -9.22
CA GLN A 527 -11.31 60.97 -10.06
C GLN A 527 -10.11 60.75 -10.98
N PHE A 528 -10.24 61.24 -12.21
CA PHE A 528 -9.19 61.16 -13.21
C PHE A 528 -8.04 62.12 -12.88
N GLY A 529 -6.83 61.59 -12.70
CA GLY A 529 -5.65 62.39 -12.31
C GLY A 529 -4.69 62.71 -13.46
N GLY A 530 -5.16 62.71 -14.71
CA GLY A 530 -4.35 63.06 -15.87
C GLY A 530 -3.63 61.87 -16.55
N SER A 531 -3.57 60.72 -15.89
CA SER A 531 -3.14 59.46 -16.50
C SER A 531 -3.98 58.29 -16.00
N VAL A 532 -3.88 57.19 -16.73
CA VAL A 532 -4.55 55.92 -16.45
C VAL A 532 -4.12 55.32 -15.10
N GLU A 533 -2.88 55.54 -14.69
CA GLU A 533 -2.30 55.03 -13.44
C GLU A 533 -2.34 56.06 -12.30
N GLY A 534 -2.60 57.34 -12.62
CA GLY A 534 -2.55 58.46 -11.68
C GLY A 534 -3.91 58.87 -11.10
N ASN A 535 -4.92 58.00 -11.09
CA ASN A 535 -6.26 58.36 -10.60
C ASN A 535 -6.29 58.60 -9.08
N TYR A 536 -7.08 59.58 -8.64
CA TYR A 536 -7.28 59.90 -7.23
C TYR A 536 -8.53 59.21 -6.69
N GLY A 537 -8.43 58.46 -5.60
CA GLY A 537 -9.58 57.81 -4.96
C GLY A 537 -9.20 56.57 -4.18
N LEU A 538 -10.21 55.80 -3.75
CA LEU A 538 -9.99 54.55 -3.01
C LEU A 538 -9.44 53.45 -3.93
N ILE A 539 -8.49 52.66 -3.42
CA ILE A 539 -7.81 51.61 -4.18
C ILE A 539 -8.80 50.56 -4.70
N TRP A 540 -9.79 50.16 -3.90
CA TRP A 540 -10.79 49.18 -4.34
C TRP A 540 -11.67 49.73 -5.48
N LEU A 541 -11.92 51.04 -5.55
CA LEU A 541 -12.62 51.67 -6.67
C LEU A 541 -11.78 51.64 -7.96
N GLN A 542 -10.46 51.77 -7.85
CA GLN A 542 -9.54 51.61 -8.99
C GLN A 542 -9.57 50.17 -9.52
N SER A 543 -9.58 49.19 -8.60
CA SER A 543 -9.70 47.76 -8.94
C SER A 543 -11.03 47.45 -9.63
N LEU A 544 -12.15 47.92 -9.08
CA LEU A 544 -13.49 47.77 -9.66
C LEU A 544 -13.62 48.46 -11.03
N TRP A 545 -13.06 49.66 -11.18
CA TRP A 545 -13.06 50.40 -12.43
C TRP A 545 -12.17 49.76 -13.51
N ASN A 546 -11.17 48.98 -13.07
CA ASN A 546 -10.24 48.21 -13.89
C ASN A 546 -9.71 49.00 -15.10
N ASN A 547 -9.15 50.16 -14.84
CA ASN A 547 -8.58 51.02 -15.88
C ASN A 547 -9.56 51.44 -17.01
N GLY A 548 -10.87 51.48 -16.69
CA GLY A 548 -11.95 51.77 -17.64
C GLY A 548 -12.41 50.57 -18.45
N SER A 549 -11.91 49.37 -18.17
CA SER A 549 -12.41 48.12 -18.78
C SER A 549 -13.64 47.55 -18.06
N ILE A 550 -14.22 48.30 -17.11
CA ILE A 550 -15.42 47.92 -16.37
C ILE A 550 -16.59 47.47 -17.27
N ASP A 551 -17.15 46.31 -16.95
CA ASP A 551 -18.29 45.68 -17.59
C ASP A 551 -19.11 44.88 -16.56
N ILE A 552 -20.21 44.27 -17.00
CA ILE A 552 -21.10 43.54 -16.09
C ILE A 552 -20.43 42.29 -15.50
N ALA A 553 -19.55 41.61 -16.26
CA ALA A 553 -18.87 40.41 -15.80
C ALA A 553 -17.82 40.73 -14.73
N GLY A 554 -17.05 41.81 -14.90
CA GLY A 554 -16.10 42.30 -13.90
C GLY A 554 -16.80 42.75 -12.62
N VAL A 555 -17.93 43.45 -12.73
CA VAL A 555 -18.74 43.84 -11.56
C VAL A 555 -19.32 42.62 -10.85
N ASP A 556 -19.91 41.68 -11.58
CA ASP A 556 -20.46 40.44 -11.02
C ASP A 556 -19.38 39.64 -10.29
N GLY A 557 -18.20 39.48 -10.91
CA GLY A 557 -17.05 38.85 -10.28
C GLY A 557 -16.60 39.56 -9.01
N PHE A 558 -16.47 40.89 -9.02
CA PHE A 558 -16.07 41.67 -7.85
C PHE A 558 -17.08 41.52 -6.70
N MET A 559 -18.36 41.68 -6.98
CA MET A 559 -19.44 41.57 -5.99
C MET A 559 -19.58 40.14 -5.45
N GLY A 560 -19.37 39.14 -6.32
CA GLY A 560 -19.36 37.74 -5.92
C GLY A 560 -18.24 37.42 -4.95
N ARG A 561 -17.03 37.93 -5.18
CA ARG A 561 -15.92 37.70 -4.26
C ARG A 561 -16.07 38.44 -2.93
N LEU A 562 -16.67 39.63 -2.93
CA LEU A 562 -17.10 40.30 -1.70
C LEU A 562 -18.09 39.43 -0.90
N GLY A 563 -19.08 38.83 -1.59
CA GLY A 563 -20.02 37.87 -1.02
C GLY A 563 -19.33 36.62 -0.43
N LEU A 564 -18.32 36.09 -1.12
CA LEU A 564 -17.52 34.96 -0.66
C LEU A 564 -16.72 35.29 0.60
N GLY A 565 -16.13 36.49 0.68
CA GLY A 565 -15.41 36.95 1.87
C GLY A 565 -16.31 36.98 3.12
N MET A 566 -17.50 37.57 3.00
CA MET A 566 -18.50 37.55 4.07
C MET A 566 -18.91 36.12 4.44
N ALA A 567 -19.24 35.29 3.44
CA ALA A 567 -19.67 33.91 3.67
C ALA A 567 -18.60 33.06 4.36
N ALA A 568 -17.33 33.23 4.00
CA ALA A 568 -16.21 32.55 4.64
C ALA A 568 -16.07 32.93 6.11
N GLN A 569 -16.25 34.21 6.43
CA GLN A 569 -16.19 34.68 7.81
C GLN A 569 -17.39 34.18 8.64
N MET A 570 -18.58 34.11 8.05
CA MET A 570 -19.75 33.52 8.72
C MET A 570 -19.50 32.07 9.14
N ARG A 571 -18.83 31.27 8.29
CA ARG A 571 -18.50 29.86 8.60
C ARG A 571 -17.50 29.70 9.76
N ARG A 572 -16.73 30.74 10.09
CA ARG A 572 -15.75 30.71 11.19
C ARG A 572 -16.36 31.03 12.56
N ASN A 573 -17.59 31.53 12.60
CA ASN A 573 -18.26 31.95 13.83
C ASN A 573 -19.61 31.23 14.03
N PRO A 574 -19.60 29.90 14.24
CA PRO A 574 -20.81 29.14 14.48
C PRO A 574 -21.35 29.40 15.89
N GLU A 575 -22.68 29.47 16.01
CA GLU A 575 -23.35 29.70 17.30
C GLU A 575 -23.22 28.50 18.26
N THR A 576 -23.16 27.27 17.72
CA THR A 576 -22.97 26.03 18.49
C THR A 576 -22.01 25.05 17.82
N GLU A 577 -21.37 24.17 18.59
CA GLU A 577 -20.44 23.16 18.05
C GLU A 577 -21.11 22.17 17.08
N ALA A 578 -22.39 21.86 17.30
CA ALA A 578 -23.16 20.96 16.43
C ALA A 578 -23.39 21.54 15.02
N GLU A 579 -23.30 22.86 14.88
CA GLU A 579 -23.52 23.60 13.63
C GLU A 579 -22.21 24.03 12.96
N ALA A 580 -21.07 23.77 13.62
CA ALA A 580 -19.78 24.33 13.27
C ALA A 580 -19.07 23.63 12.12
N PHE A 581 -19.25 22.30 11.97
CA PHE A 581 -18.43 21.51 11.05
C PHE A 581 -19.17 20.40 10.31
N ALA A 582 -18.83 20.23 9.03
CA ALA A 582 -19.06 18.99 8.31
C ALA A 582 -17.87 18.05 8.54
N LEU A 583 -18.11 16.95 9.23
CA LEU A 583 -17.07 15.99 9.60
C LEU A 583 -16.75 15.03 8.46
N GLY A 584 -15.46 14.72 8.32
CA GLY A 584 -14.94 13.77 7.34
C GLY A 584 -14.02 12.73 7.96
N GLN A 585 -13.33 12.00 7.10
CA GLN A 585 -12.34 11.00 7.45
C GLN A 585 -10.97 11.41 6.90
N SER A 586 -9.96 11.40 7.76
CA SER A 586 -8.57 11.64 7.38
C SER A 586 -7.87 10.34 6.98
N TRP A 587 -6.95 10.46 6.02
CA TRP A 587 -6.13 9.37 5.48
C TRP A 587 -4.67 9.73 5.56
N LYS A 588 -3.87 8.87 6.18
CA LYS A 588 -2.40 9.00 6.27
C LYS A 588 -1.76 8.02 5.30
N ALA A 589 -0.69 8.44 4.64
CA ALA A 589 0.14 7.55 3.85
C ALA A 589 0.98 6.67 4.77
N ASP A 590 0.93 5.36 4.55
CA ASP A 590 1.71 4.35 5.28
C ASP A 590 2.31 3.33 4.30
N THR A 591 3.22 2.49 4.77
CA THR A 591 3.84 1.41 3.98
C THR A 591 3.04 0.13 4.16
N CYS A 592 2.44 -0.35 3.07
CA CYS A 592 1.72 -1.63 3.03
C CYS A 592 2.57 -2.74 2.40
N ILE A 593 2.24 -3.97 2.80
CA ILE A 593 2.87 -5.20 2.33
C ILE A 593 2.04 -5.77 1.17
N GLY A 594 2.61 -5.76 -0.03
CA GLY A 594 2.06 -6.40 -1.22
C GLY A 594 2.69 -7.77 -1.46
N VAL A 595 1.86 -8.77 -1.77
CA VAL A 595 2.32 -10.14 -2.01
C VAL A 595 2.33 -10.46 -3.50
N GLN A 596 3.48 -10.88 -4.01
CA GLN A 596 3.69 -11.29 -5.39
C GLN A 596 3.51 -12.81 -5.53
N TRP A 597 2.24 -13.27 -5.58
CA TRP A 597 1.88 -14.69 -5.63
C TRP A 597 2.53 -15.48 -6.77
N ALA A 598 2.91 -14.81 -7.87
CA ALA A 598 3.58 -15.44 -9.01
C ALA A 598 4.89 -16.14 -8.60
N PHE A 599 5.66 -15.58 -7.67
CA PHE A 599 6.95 -16.18 -7.24
C PHE A 599 6.77 -17.43 -6.39
N LEU A 600 5.59 -17.65 -5.79
CA LEU A 600 5.28 -18.86 -5.03
C LEU A 600 5.12 -20.09 -5.93
N SER A 601 4.86 -19.89 -7.23
CA SER A 601 4.77 -21.00 -8.18
C SER A 601 6.05 -21.83 -8.25
N PHE A 602 7.22 -21.21 -8.10
CA PHE A 602 8.51 -21.90 -8.13
C PHE A 602 8.68 -22.93 -6.99
N PRO A 603 8.63 -22.55 -5.69
CA PRO A 603 8.73 -23.52 -4.61
C PRO A 603 7.59 -24.56 -4.62
N ALA A 604 6.37 -24.17 -5.03
CA ALA A 604 5.26 -25.12 -5.15
C ALA A 604 5.51 -26.18 -6.24
N THR A 605 5.98 -25.77 -7.42
CA THR A 605 6.35 -26.71 -8.49
C THR A 605 7.52 -27.59 -8.08
N LEU A 606 8.51 -27.04 -7.37
CA LEU A 606 9.65 -27.79 -6.89
C LEU A 606 9.24 -28.89 -5.90
N LEU A 607 8.32 -28.59 -4.97
CA LEU A 607 7.76 -29.59 -4.05
C LEU A 607 7.02 -30.70 -4.80
N VAL A 608 6.22 -30.36 -5.82
CA VAL A 608 5.53 -31.37 -6.66
C VAL A 608 6.54 -32.27 -7.38
N LEU A 609 7.59 -31.69 -7.95
CA LEU A 609 8.64 -32.46 -8.61
C LEU A 609 9.41 -33.36 -7.64
N GLU A 610 9.61 -32.92 -6.41
CA GLU A 610 10.22 -33.72 -5.34
C GLU A 610 9.34 -34.92 -4.94
N VAL A 611 8.02 -34.71 -4.80
CA VAL A 611 7.05 -35.79 -4.56
C VAL A 611 7.08 -36.81 -5.71
N LEU A 612 7.17 -36.34 -6.96
CA LEU A 612 7.33 -37.21 -8.13
C LEU A 612 8.65 -37.98 -8.12
N PHE A 613 9.76 -37.35 -7.72
CA PHE A 613 11.05 -38.00 -7.56
C PHE A 613 11.01 -39.10 -6.50
N PHE A 614 10.43 -38.80 -5.34
CA PHE A 614 10.25 -39.76 -4.25
C PHE A 614 9.37 -40.94 -4.67
N ALA A 615 8.25 -40.69 -5.35
CA ALA A 615 7.42 -41.75 -5.93
C ALA A 615 8.22 -42.61 -6.92
N GLY A 616 9.04 -41.97 -7.77
CA GLY A 616 9.96 -42.65 -8.69
C GLY A 616 10.98 -43.54 -7.99
N LEU A 617 11.57 -43.08 -6.88
CA LEU A 617 12.49 -43.87 -6.05
C LEU A 617 11.81 -45.11 -5.45
N VAL A 618 10.61 -44.94 -4.92
CA VAL A 618 9.83 -46.05 -4.35
C VAL A 618 9.47 -47.08 -5.43
N LEU A 619 9.05 -46.62 -6.61
CA LEU A 619 8.75 -47.50 -7.75
C LEU A 619 10.00 -48.22 -8.26
N ALA A 620 11.12 -47.52 -8.43
CA ALA A 620 12.40 -48.12 -8.83
C ALA A 620 12.86 -49.19 -7.83
N GLY A 621 12.70 -48.92 -6.52
CA GLY A 621 13.00 -49.90 -5.47
C GLY A 621 12.08 -51.14 -5.49
N ARG A 622 10.84 -51.02 -5.99
CA ARG A 622 9.94 -52.18 -6.17
C ARG A 622 10.31 -53.06 -7.37
N HIS A 623 10.87 -52.47 -8.42
CA HIS A 623 11.28 -53.19 -9.63
C HIS A 623 12.73 -53.70 -9.59
N SER A 624 13.55 -53.20 -8.67
CA SER A 624 14.94 -53.62 -8.51
C SER A 624 15.05 -55.07 -8.02
N ALA A 625 15.99 -55.83 -8.60
CA ALA A 625 16.36 -57.16 -8.14
C ALA A 625 16.96 -57.15 -6.72
N TRP A 626 17.54 -56.01 -6.32
CA TRP A 626 18.12 -55.79 -5.00
C TRP A 626 17.18 -54.94 -4.12
N LEU A 627 16.85 -55.46 -2.94
CA LEU A 627 15.91 -54.89 -1.97
C LEU A 627 16.59 -54.29 -0.72
N GLY A 628 17.91 -54.10 -0.75
CA GLY A 628 18.67 -53.54 0.37
C GLY A 628 18.56 -52.01 0.48
N ASP A 629 19.06 -51.48 1.59
CA ASP A 629 19.00 -50.05 1.94
C ASP A 629 20.41 -49.53 2.29
N TRP A 630 21.37 -49.83 1.42
CA TRP A 630 22.76 -49.45 1.62
C TRP A 630 23.01 -47.96 1.39
N LYS A 631 22.11 -47.23 0.70
CA LYS A 631 22.18 -45.76 0.54
C LYS A 631 23.61 -45.28 0.24
N SER A 632 24.16 -44.38 1.05
CA SER A 632 25.54 -43.87 0.94
C SER A 632 26.59 -44.72 1.67
N SER A 633 26.21 -45.83 2.29
CA SER A 633 27.06 -46.58 3.22
C SER A 633 28.34 -47.07 2.56
N ALA A 634 29.48 -46.54 3.03
CA ALA A 634 30.80 -47.04 2.68
C ALA A 634 31.07 -48.44 3.27
N LEU A 635 30.32 -48.85 4.30
CA LEU A 635 30.40 -50.18 4.91
C LEU A 635 29.82 -51.27 4.01
N ALA A 636 28.90 -50.94 3.12
CA ALA A 636 28.30 -51.91 2.22
C ALA A 636 29.36 -52.63 1.35
N PRO A 637 30.23 -51.94 0.57
CA PRO A 637 31.33 -52.60 -0.13
C PRO A 637 32.33 -53.34 0.78
N LEU A 638 32.54 -52.86 2.01
CA LEU A 638 33.50 -53.46 2.96
C LEU A 638 33.03 -54.79 3.53
N PHE A 639 31.74 -54.91 3.89
CA PHE A 639 31.16 -56.12 4.48
C PHE A 639 30.76 -57.15 3.43
N HIS A 640 30.36 -56.70 2.25
CA HIS A 640 29.87 -57.55 1.17
C HIS A 640 30.94 -57.96 0.15
N GLY A 641 32.07 -57.25 0.13
CA GLY A 641 33.25 -57.59 -0.66
C GLY A 641 33.08 -57.39 -2.17
N PHE A 642 34.20 -57.51 -2.88
CA PHE A 642 34.25 -57.62 -4.34
C PHE A 642 34.60 -59.06 -4.70
N ALA A 643 33.82 -59.71 -5.57
CA ALA A 643 34.18 -61.04 -6.06
C ALA A 643 35.41 -60.89 -6.97
N ARG A 644 36.52 -61.55 -6.59
CA ARG A 644 37.75 -61.57 -7.40
C ARG A 644 37.47 -62.27 -8.72
N VAL A 645 37.89 -61.62 -9.82
CA VAL A 645 38.03 -62.28 -11.12
C VAL A 645 39.07 -63.39 -10.96
N ASP A 646 38.74 -64.61 -11.36
CA ASP A 646 39.67 -65.75 -11.34
C ASP A 646 41.01 -65.39 -12.01
N ASP A 647 42.09 -65.87 -11.41
CA ASP A 647 43.50 -65.56 -11.70
C ASP A 647 44.02 -65.96 -13.11
N GLY A 648 43.17 -66.06 -14.13
CA GLY A 648 43.56 -66.23 -15.54
C GLY A 648 43.98 -64.93 -16.24
N ALA A 649 43.94 -63.78 -15.56
CA ALA A 649 44.07 -62.45 -16.15
C ALA A 649 45.41 -61.73 -15.88
N ARG A 650 46.49 -62.45 -15.55
CA ARG A 650 47.86 -61.90 -15.50
C ARG A 650 48.61 -61.96 -16.84
N GLY A 651 47.95 -62.32 -17.93
CA GLY A 651 48.51 -62.28 -19.28
C GLY A 651 48.26 -60.94 -19.98
N GLY A 652 49.17 -59.99 -19.80
CA GLY A 652 49.40 -58.94 -20.80
C GLY A 652 48.66 -57.61 -20.65
N THR A 653 49.13 -56.74 -19.75
CA THR A 653 49.39 -55.33 -20.08
C THR A 653 50.48 -54.81 -19.14
N GLY A 654 51.70 -54.66 -19.65
CA GLY A 654 52.74 -53.88 -18.99
C GLY A 654 52.40 -52.39 -19.01
N GLY A 655 52.74 -51.67 -17.94
CA GLY A 655 52.63 -50.22 -17.86
C GLY A 655 52.03 -49.74 -16.54
N ARG A 656 52.90 -49.29 -15.63
CA ARG A 656 52.61 -48.64 -14.34
C ARG A 656 51.43 -47.65 -14.43
N ALA A 657 50.36 -47.94 -13.71
CA ALA A 657 49.62 -46.93 -12.96
C ALA A 657 49.64 -47.39 -11.51
N ALA A 658 50.42 -46.72 -10.66
CA ALA A 658 50.45 -47.01 -9.24
C ALA A 658 49.06 -46.68 -8.66
N PRO A 659 48.39 -47.62 -7.95
CA PRO A 659 47.07 -47.39 -7.35
C PRO A 659 47.11 -46.49 -6.09
N GLY A 660 48.09 -45.56 -6.01
CA GLY A 660 48.30 -44.68 -4.86
C GLY A 660 47.71 -43.28 -4.97
N SER A 661 47.27 -42.83 -6.16
CA SER A 661 46.60 -41.53 -6.33
C SER A 661 45.13 -41.70 -6.70
N ALA A 662 44.28 -40.74 -6.27
CA ALA A 662 42.85 -40.74 -6.57
C ALA A 662 42.58 -40.79 -8.10
N ASP A 663 43.37 -40.06 -8.89
CA ASP A 663 43.25 -40.06 -10.36
C ASP A 663 43.67 -41.40 -10.97
N GLY A 664 44.70 -42.04 -10.41
CA GLY A 664 45.14 -43.37 -10.82
C GLY A 664 44.06 -44.44 -10.57
N MET A 665 43.39 -44.36 -9.41
CA MET A 665 42.24 -45.22 -9.09
C MET A 665 41.05 -44.97 -10.02
N LEU A 666 40.74 -43.71 -10.35
CA LEU A 666 39.65 -43.36 -11.27
C LEU A 666 39.93 -43.86 -12.71
N ALA A 667 41.18 -43.76 -13.17
CA ALA A 667 41.60 -44.26 -14.47
C ALA A 667 41.50 -45.80 -14.57
N ALA A 668 41.79 -46.51 -13.49
CA ALA A 668 41.60 -47.96 -13.40
C ALA A 668 40.11 -48.32 -13.35
N ALA A 669 39.29 -47.58 -12.58
CA ALA A 669 37.85 -47.82 -12.45
C ALA A 669 37.10 -47.73 -13.79
N LYS A 670 37.53 -46.87 -14.72
CA LYS A 670 36.96 -46.79 -16.08
C LYS A 670 37.09 -48.07 -16.91
N ARG A 671 38.01 -48.97 -16.53
CA ARG A 671 38.31 -50.22 -17.26
C ARG A 671 37.63 -51.45 -16.65
N ILE A 672 36.94 -51.30 -15.53
CA ILE A 672 36.30 -52.39 -14.78
C ILE A 672 34.78 -52.19 -14.86
N GLU A 673 34.07 -53.21 -15.32
CA GLU A 673 32.61 -53.25 -15.24
C GLU A 673 32.19 -54.14 -14.07
N VAL A 674 31.29 -53.65 -13.22
CA VAL A 674 30.80 -54.36 -12.05
C VAL A 674 29.28 -54.50 -12.10
N ARG A 675 28.77 -55.60 -11.57
CA ARG A 675 27.34 -55.85 -11.35
C ARG A 675 27.12 -56.28 -9.92
N LEU A 676 26.00 -55.89 -9.33
CA LEU A 676 25.57 -56.37 -8.02
C LEU A 676 24.82 -57.69 -8.21
N THR A 677 25.37 -58.79 -7.69
CA THR A 677 24.82 -60.16 -7.81
C THR A 677 24.59 -60.76 -6.42
N ASP A 678 23.62 -61.67 -6.31
CA ASP A 678 23.34 -62.44 -5.08
C ASP A 678 24.05 -63.79 -5.19
N ASP A 679 25.05 -64.01 -4.32
CA ASP A 679 25.79 -65.27 -4.22
C ASP A 679 25.44 -65.93 -2.87
N GLY A 680 24.52 -66.89 -2.90
CA GLY A 680 24.16 -67.70 -1.72
C GLY A 680 23.54 -66.91 -0.55
N GLY A 681 22.93 -65.75 -0.80
CA GLY A 681 22.35 -64.88 0.23
C GLY A 681 23.27 -63.73 0.69
N GLN A 682 24.45 -63.61 0.10
CA GLN A 682 25.30 -62.42 0.20
C GLN A 682 25.32 -61.68 -1.14
N TRP A 683 24.82 -60.45 -1.12
CA TRP A 683 24.95 -59.53 -2.24
C TRP A 683 26.40 -59.05 -2.33
N MET A 684 27.02 -59.06 -3.51
CA MET A 684 28.39 -58.59 -3.72
C MET A 684 28.57 -57.92 -5.08
N LEU A 685 29.56 -57.04 -5.21
CA LEU A 685 29.92 -56.44 -6.49
C LEU A 685 30.88 -57.36 -7.24
N GLN A 686 30.39 -57.96 -8.32
CA GLN A 686 31.16 -58.88 -9.16
C GLN A 686 31.67 -58.16 -10.40
N ALA A 687 32.98 -58.25 -10.64
CA ALA A 687 33.60 -57.70 -11.84
C ALA A 687 33.37 -58.62 -13.05
N THR A 688 33.00 -58.03 -14.18
CA THR A 688 32.78 -58.71 -15.46
C THR A 688 33.75 -58.14 -16.50
N ARG A 689 34.29 -59.00 -17.39
CA ARG A 689 35.14 -58.54 -18.49
C ARG A 689 34.28 -57.89 -19.57
N ARG A 690 34.67 -56.70 -20.02
CA ARG A 690 34.23 -56.18 -21.33
C ARG A 690 34.57 -57.21 -22.40
N PRO A 691 33.62 -57.64 -23.26
CA PRO A 691 34.00 -58.36 -24.46
C PRO A 691 34.93 -57.47 -25.28
N ALA A 692 36.13 -57.97 -25.57
CA ALA A 692 37.03 -57.30 -26.49
C ALA A 692 36.28 -57.11 -27.81
N GLY A 693 36.10 -55.86 -28.25
CA GLY A 693 35.53 -55.57 -29.56
C GLY A 693 36.34 -56.32 -30.61
N GLY A 694 35.71 -57.31 -31.25
CA GLY A 694 36.32 -58.06 -32.33
C GLY A 694 36.71 -57.10 -33.44
N GLY A 695 38.02 -56.94 -33.65
CA GLY A 695 38.55 -56.46 -34.91
C GLY A 695 38.23 -57.52 -35.97
N GLY A 696 37.20 -57.27 -36.77
CA GLY A 696 36.91 -58.03 -37.98
C GLY A 696 37.64 -57.38 -39.15
N GLY A 697 38.78 -57.96 -39.53
CA GLY A 697 39.43 -57.71 -40.81
C GLY A 697 38.50 -58.11 -41.95
N GLY A 698 38.50 -57.29 -43.01
CA GLY A 698 37.80 -57.57 -44.25
C GLY A 698 38.40 -58.77 -44.99
N GLY A 699 37.53 -59.65 -45.47
CA GLY A 699 37.84 -60.79 -46.34
C GLY A 699 36.56 -61.23 -47.04
N ASP A 700 36.65 -61.32 -48.37
CA ASP A 700 35.60 -61.44 -49.38
C ASP A 700 34.63 -62.63 -49.27
N GLY A 701 33.46 -62.48 -49.91
CA GLY A 701 32.56 -63.59 -50.24
C GLY A 701 31.18 -63.13 -50.69
N GLY A 702 30.97 -62.97 -52.01
CA GLY A 702 29.82 -62.34 -52.64
C GLY A 702 28.51 -63.15 -52.67
N GLY A 703 27.43 -62.43 -53.04
CA GLY A 703 26.11 -62.99 -53.33
C GLY A 703 24.98 -61.95 -53.26
N GLY A 704 24.93 -61.01 -54.22
CA GLY A 704 23.70 -60.30 -54.57
C GLY A 704 22.89 -61.07 -55.63
N PRO A 705 21.78 -60.53 -56.19
CA PRO A 705 21.21 -59.21 -55.92
C PRO A 705 19.66 -59.19 -55.81
N ALA A 706 19.10 -58.10 -55.27
CA ALA A 706 17.81 -57.59 -55.71
C ALA A 706 17.78 -56.06 -55.53
N ALA A 707 17.57 -55.38 -56.65
CA ALA A 707 17.57 -53.93 -56.81
C ALA A 707 16.15 -53.36 -56.63
N ALA A 708 16.05 -52.13 -56.08
CA ALA A 708 15.39 -50.98 -56.73
C ALA A 708 15.40 -49.72 -55.82
N ALA A 709 16.00 -48.65 -56.37
CA ALA A 709 15.92 -47.20 -56.14
C ALA A 709 14.81 -46.62 -55.22
N GLY A 710 14.96 -45.51 -54.50
CA GLY A 710 15.93 -44.41 -54.56
C GLY A 710 15.25 -43.07 -54.95
N ARG A 711 15.23 -42.09 -54.01
CA ARG A 711 15.13 -40.60 -54.13
C ARG A 711 14.50 -40.03 -52.84
N GLY A 712 14.98 -39.02 -52.12
CA GLY A 712 16.16 -38.15 -52.23
C GLY A 712 15.83 -36.71 -51.76
N GLY A 713 16.59 -36.17 -50.77
CA GLY A 713 16.82 -34.74 -50.41
C GLY A 713 15.67 -34.00 -49.69
N GLY A 714 15.86 -33.31 -48.55
CA GLY A 714 16.95 -32.40 -48.16
C GLY A 714 16.51 -30.96 -48.51
N TRP A 715 16.28 -30.03 -47.60
CA TRP A 715 17.15 -29.52 -46.52
C TRP A 715 16.41 -29.31 -45.20
#